data_AF-A0A4Q2DIY2-F1
#
_entry.id   AF-A0A4Q2DIY2-F1
#
_cell.length_a   1.000
_cell.length_b   1.000
_cell.length_c   1.000
_cell.angle_alpha   90.00
_cell.angle_beta   90.00
_cell.angle_gamma   90.00
#
_symmetry.space_group_name_H-M   'P 1'
#
loop_
_entity.id
_entity.type
_entity.pdbx_description
1 polymer ?
#
loop_
_entity_poly.entity_id
_entity_poly.type
_entity_poly.pdbx_seq_one_letter_code
_entity_poly.pdbx_strand_id
1 'polypeptide(L)'
;MSGRRAKYLPNSRKPDVENSVEWISSSEDLVLCIHGPAGVGKSTLVAHLSDELRSAGQLAASAFIGAFSPDTSGPETIIKTLAHEIGSIHPRAISKIVEAINQCHATSLENQLEGYILKPLRLLNHPEPLVIIVDAVDEWRDHPPFIEALAHLNSETAVVKFIITSRLDPHTSRLRGIERISSHSYPLRPVPQEVVKDYFNHHFESIDWDHRRKPSDRQVDQLAGMSGGLLVWGATVCSLLSHKFSDFTPHEILSGILAEEQKVGSTEQLAQLYRDAIIRLFPSVEDQKRLRSYLGATMVLQEALPAHDFCLLVGMRPHVVASIRSTLSALQTRLPPTGSSNMIHPASTLFHLSFLDYIQAAPAENVFAISMFDCHAAVGLPCLNQIITLPPPLSNQTSSSPLHPIQRYAIKHWPHHVSHGTHRSHDEWVKTPHCSTLNTIPIDVQRQWAALFLNMLLPEAEVVVTEEQDMPSILTKIGDSLGEDGGERWVFEVACLEVAVRLGPGCYEAWCNLGLSYKGMGKRTGSAKMYEESVVASRHALELLPASHPERPQELSLLGNALWSLYECNGDVNALNESISHHRDALALWPAAHSERYASLINLGSVLGILFERNGDRGALNESISHLRGALALLPASHPSRQFSLNNLGNALKILFDASGDIKPLNESISHYRDALALQPAPHRDRSMSLVNLGNALRCLFDRNDDLNALKESISHFRDALALRPTSHPGRPSSLINLGSALLSLFGHNGDLNALNESISHFRNALAVLPIHHPGRVTSLGNLGNALRSLYGCNGDLNTLNEGISHLRDALALRPAPHPSRPLSLDNLARALLSHHERNGDIETLDEAIRLRRELLVLRPPGHRYRVGHVKRIAALLEIRFALIGDEADREEVQALQRELDEYESSGESGKDDGVREEDSNADGL
;
A
#
# COMPACT_ATOMS: atom_id res chain seq x y z
N MET A 1 20.51 17.29 5.56
CA MET A 1 19.94 17.13 6.93
C MET A 1 20.62 15.97 7.70
N SER A 2 21.96 16.01 7.86
CA SER A 2 22.71 14.91 8.46
C SER A 2 22.83 15.05 9.99
N GLY A 3 21.87 14.52 10.75
CA GLY A 3 22.10 14.24 12.17
C GLY A 3 23.32 13.30 12.28
N ARG A 4 24.35 13.68 13.03
CA ARG A 4 25.52 12.81 13.24
C ARG A 4 25.05 11.53 13.94
N ARG A 5 25.07 10.43 13.20
CA ARG A 5 24.72 9.07 13.67
C ARG A 5 25.88 8.50 14.50
N ALA A 6 25.61 7.45 15.27
CA ALA A 6 26.65 6.67 15.91
C ALA A 6 27.71 6.25 14.87
N LYS A 7 29.00 6.42 15.18
CA LYS A 7 30.08 6.12 14.24
C LYS A 7 30.09 4.62 13.94
N TYR A 8 30.23 4.28 12.66
CA TYR A 8 30.47 2.90 12.25
C TYR A 8 31.82 2.42 12.78
N LEU A 9 31.83 1.28 13.48
CA LEU A 9 33.07 0.66 13.93
C LEU A 9 33.68 -0.10 12.74
N PRO A 10 34.91 0.22 12.29
CA PRO A 10 35.52 -0.43 11.15
C PRO A 10 35.52 -1.95 11.28
N ASN A 11 35.23 -2.65 10.17
CA ASN A 11 35.13 -4.10 10.07
C ASN A 11 34.00 -4.77 10.88
N SER A 12 33.20 -4.03 11.67
CA SER A 12 32.12 -4.60 12.48
C SER A 12 31.03 -5.32 11.67
N ARG A 13 30.84 -4.89 10.42
CA ARG A 13 29.86 -5.45 9.47
C ARG A 13 30.44 -5.58 8.07
N LYS A 14 31.73 -5.93 7.96
CA LYS A 14 32.42 -6.03 6.67
C LYS A 14 31.68 -6.90 5.63
N PRO A 15 31.17 -8.10 5.97
CA PRO A 15 30.43 -8.91 5.00
C PRO A 15 29.14 -8.24 4.52
N ASP A 16 28.44 -7.50 5.39
CA ASP A 16 27.20 -6.80 5.02
C ASP A 16 27.47 -5.64 4.05
N VAL A 17 28.60 -4.94 4.23
CA VAL A 17 29.06 -3.88 3.34
C VAL A 17 29.45 -4.46 1.98
N GLU A 18 30.26 -5.51 1.97
CA GLU A 18 30.70 -6.19 0.74
C GLU A 18 29.51 -6.70 -0.07
N ASN A 19 28.53 -7.37 0.57
CA ASN A 19 27.31 -7.83 -0.09
C ASN A 19 26.47 -6.67 -0.66
N SER A 20 26.37 -5.55 0.06
CA SER A 20 25.62 -4.38 -0.41
C SER A 20 26.28 -3.74 -1.64
N VAL A 21 27.61 -3.62 -1.63
CA VAL A 21 28.39 -3.09 -2.76
C VAL A 21 28.33 -4.04 -3.96
N GLU A 22 28.44 -5.35 -3.72
CA GLU A 22 28.28 -6.37 -4.76
C GLU A 22 26.90 -6.24 -5.42
N TRP A 23 25.83 -6.14 -4.62
CA TRP A 23 24.46 -5.96 -5.14
C TRP A 23 24.30 -4.69 -6.00
N ILE A 24 24.91 -3.57 -5.60
CA ILE A 24 24.87 -2.32 -6.40
C ILE A 24 25.44 -2.56 -7.80
N SER A 25 26.50 -3.37 -7.91
CA SER A 25 27.18 -3.65 -9.18
C SER A 25 26.54 -4.77 -10.02
N SER A 26 25.97 -5.81 -9.40
CA SER A 26 25.61 -7.05 -10.10
C SER A 26 24.11 -7.31 -10.24
N SER A 27 23.28 -6.73 -9.37
CA SER A 27 21.85 -7.01 -9.36
C SER A 27 21.09 -6.18 -10.41
N GLU A 28 20.03 -6.75 -10.97
CA GLU A 28 19.06 -6.03 -11.81
C GLU A 28 17.93 -5.40 -11.00
N ASP A 29 17.88 -5.62 -9.67
CA ASP A 29 16.85 -5.07 -8.80
C ASP A 29 17.04 -3.57 -8.55
N LEU A 30 15.91 -2.85 -8.45
CA LEU A 30 15.89 -1.42 -8.13
C LEU A 30 16.19 -1.14 -6.66
N VAL A 31 15.66 -1.96 -5.75
CA VAL A 31 15.68 -1.71 -4.31
C VAL A 31 16.41 -2.81 -3.56
N LEU A 32 17.41 -2.47 -2.75
CA LEU A 32 17.94 -3.34 -1.70
C LEU A 32 17.23 -3.01 -0.39
N CYS A 33 16.40 -3.93 0.10
CA CYS A 33 15.74 -3.77 1.39
C CYS A 33 16.54 -4.49 2.49
N ILE A 34 17.27 -3.71 3.28
CA ILE A 34 17.99 -4.20 4.46
C ILE A 34 17.02 -4.20 5.65
N HIS A 35 16.56 -5.39 6.05
CA HIS A 35 15.57 -5.53 7.12
C HIS A 35 16.13 -6.25 8.35
N GLY A 36 15.53 -6.03 9.51
CA GLY A 36 15.94 -6.71 10.75
C GLY A 36 15.41 -6.02 12.00
N PRO A 37 15.50 -6.66 13.18
CA PRO A 37 14.91 -6.12 14.40
C PRO A 37 15.44 -4.72 14.76
N ALA A 38 14.65 -3.99 15.55
CA ALA A 38 15.05 -2.66 16.03
C ALA A 38 16.40 -2.74 16.77
N GLY A 39 17.31 -1.81 16.50
CA GLY A 39 18.57 -1.72 17.23
C GLY A 39 19.71 -2.63 16.78
N VAL A 40 19.50 -3.43 15.72
CA VAL A 40 20.55 -4.29 15.14
C VAL A 40 21.68 -3.51 14.45
N GLY A 41 21.46 -2.23 14.10
CA GLY A 41 22.49 -1.36 13.50
C GLY A 41 22.29 -1.00 12.02
N LYS A 42 21.07 -1.16 11.48
CA LYS A 42 20.71 -0.81 10.08
C LYS A 42 21.12 0.62 9.72
N SER A 43 20.70 1.61 10.53
CA SER A 43 20.98 3.02 10.27
C SER A 43 22.47 3.37 10.30
N THR A 44 23.26 2.65 11.11
CA THR A 44 24.73 2.79 11.17
C THR A 44 25.39 2.18 9.93
N LEU A 45 24.91 1.03 9.46
CA LEU A 45 25.39 0.40 8.22
C LEU A 45 25.13 1.31 7.01
N VAL A 46 23.90 1.78 6.81
CA VAL A 46 23.59 2.63 5.65
C VAL A 46 24.20 4.02 5.74
N ALA A 47 24.52 4.52 6.94
CA ALA A 47 25.31 5.73 7.08
C ALA A 47 26.73 5.52 6.56
N HIS A 48 27.37 4.40 6.90
CA HIS A 48 28.69 4.05 6.40
C HIS A 48 28.69 3.84 4.89
N LEU A 49 27.71 3.10 4.35
CA LEU A 49 27.52 2.95 2.91
C LEU A 49 27.33 4.31 2.22
N SER A 50 26.60 5.24 2.85
CA SER A 50 26.43 6.60 2.32
C SER A 50 27.75 7.34 2.20
N ASP A 51 28.67 7.20 3.16
CA ASP A 51 29.99 7.83 3.12
C ASP A 51 30.91 7.17 2.08
N GLU A 52 30.88 5.84 1.95
CA GLU A 52 31.63 5.10 0.93
C GLU A 52 31.16 5.44 -0.48
N LEU A 53 29.85 5.41 -0.73
CA LEU A 53 29.25 5.73 -2.03
C LEU A 53 29.47 7.20 -2.40
N ARG A 54 29.48 8.11 -1.41
CA ARG A 54 29.81 9.52 -1.65
C ARG A 54 31.28 9.67 -2.07
N SER A 55 32.17 8.94 -1.41
CA SER A 55 33.60 8.94 -1.74
C SER A 55 33.87 8.32 -3.12
N ALA A 56 33.07 7.34 -3.52
CA ALA A 56 33.07 6.74 -4.85
C ALA A 56 32.37 7.58 -5.94
N GLY A 57 31.71 8.69 -5.57
CA GLY A 57 30.93 9.52 -6.48
C GLY A 57 29.59 8.92 -6.92
N GLN A 58 29.20 7.77 -6.38
CA GLN A 58 27.99 7.03 -6.74
C GLN A 58 26.75 7.43 -5.91
N LEU A 59 26.88 8.22 -4.85
CA LEU A 59 25.72 8.65 -4.04
C LEU A 59 24.92 9.75 -4.76
N ALA A 60 23.62 9.52 -5.01
CA ALA A 60 22.68 10.55 -5.45
C ALA A 60 22.09 11.35 -4.28
N ALA A 61 21.56 10.66 -3.27
CA ALA A 61 20.94 11.27 -2.09
C ALA A 61 20.90 10.30 -0.91
N SER A 62 20.78 10.84 0.30
CA SER A 62 20.61 10.05 1.52
C SER A 62 19.63 10.77 2.45
N ALA A 63 18.53 10.10 2.79
CA ALA A 63 17.49 10.63 3.67
C ALA A 63 17.26 9.70 4.86
N PHE A 64 17.08 10.29 6.04
CA PHE A 64 16.64 9.60 7.24
C PHE A 64 15.17 9.90 7.49
N ILE A 65 14.32 8.89 7.34
CA ILE A 65 12.88 9.08 7.44
C ILE A 65 12.40 9.23 8.89
N GLY A 66 13.07 8.59 9.85
CA GLY A 66 12.72 8.69 11.28
C GLY A 66 12.83 10.10 11.88
N ALA A 67 13.29 11.11 11.12
CA ALA A 67 13.29 12.52 11.51
C ALA A 67 12.07 13.31 11.02
N PHE A 68 11.25 12.78 10.11
CA PHE A 68 10.01 13.44 9.69
C PHE A 68 8.92 13.23 10.74
N SER A 69 8.08 14.25 10.94
CA SER A 69 6.90 14.12 11.78
C SER A 69 5.87 13.23 11.05
N PRO A 70 5.39 12.14 11.68
CA PRO A 70 4.56 11.12 11.04
C PRO A 70 3.21 11.64 10.52
N ASP A 71 2.78 12.82 10.95
CA ASP A 71 1.46 13.38 10.67
C ASP A 71 1.47 14.63 9.75
N THR A 72 2.65 15.08 9.30
CA THR A 72 2.79 16.35 8.54
C THR A 72 3.55 16.22 7.22
N SER A 73 4.04 15.03 6.86
CA SER A 73 4.88 14.82 5.67
C SER A 73 4.38 13.62 4.87
N GLY A 74 3.73 13.89 3.75
CA GLY A 74 3.39 12.87 2.76
C GLY A 74 4.57 12.54 1.84
N PRO A 75 4.38 11.59 0.91
CA PRO A 75 5.44 11.11 0.02
C PRO A 75 6.08 12.20 -0.84
N GLU A 76 5.31 13.23 -1.20
CA GLU A 76 5.78 14.38 -1.97
C GLU A 76 6.90 15.13 -1.25
N THR A 77 6.75 15.31 0.06
CA THR A 77 7.73 16.01 0.89
C THR A 77 9.06 15.27 0.91
N ILE A 78 9.03 13.93 0.94
CA ILE A 78 10.23 13.10 0.87
C ILE A 78 10.88 13.20 -0.50
N ILE A 79 10.10 13.15 -1.59
CA ILE A 79 10.62 13.31 -2.96
C ILE A 79 11.32 14.66 -3.12
N LYS A 80 10.70 15.75 -2.64
CA LYS A 80 11.30 17.10 -2.66
C LYS A 80 12.56 17.18 -1.79
N THR A 81 12.59 16.49 -0.65
CA THR A 81 13.78 16.43 0.21
C THR A 81 14.93 15.67 -0.46
N LEU A 82 14.63 14.55 -1.13
CA LEU A 82 15.61 13.81 -1.92
C LEU A 82 16.15 14.68 -3.06
N ALA A 83 15.28 15.40 -3.77
CA ALA A 83 15.68 16.33 -4.84
C ALA A 83 16.61 17.43 -4.33
N HIS A 84 16.34 17.98 -3.14
CA HIS A 84 17.22 18.95 -2.50
C HIS A 84 18.61 18.35 -2.20
N GLU A 85 18.68 17.14 -1.66
CA GLU A 85 19.95 16.44 -1.41
C GLU A 85 20.68 16.12 -2.73
N ILE A 86 19.97 15.71 -3.80
CA ILE A 86 20.54 15.52 -5.14
C ILE A 86 21.17 16.82 -5.65
N GLY A 87 20.46 17.96 -5.56
CA GLY A 87 20.98 19.24 -6.01
C GLY A 87 22.19 19.72 -5.19
N SER A 88 22.24 19.36 -3.90
CA SER A 88 23.36 19.67 -3.01
C SER A 88 24.62 18.86 -3.35
N ILE A 89 24.47 17.56 -3.62
CA ILE A 89 25.58 16.66 -3.97
C ILE A 89 26.01 16.87 -5.43
N HIS A 90 25.05 17.08 -6.33
CA HIS A 90 25.23 17.20 -7.77
C HIS A 90 24.65 18.53 -8.29
N PRO A 91 25.39 19.66 -8.21
CA PRO A 91 24.89 20.97 -8.63
C PRO A 91 24.41 21.05 -10.09
N ARG A 92 24.92 20.17 -10.97
CA ARG A 92 24.48 20.07 -12.38
C ARG A 92 23.01 19.64 -12.53
N ALA A 93 22.43 18.97 -11.53
CA ALA A 93 21.03 18.54 -11.55
C ALA A 93 20.04 19.67 -11.20
N ILE A 94 20.52 20.79 -10.62
CA ILE A 94 19.69 21.89 -10.11
C ILE A 94 18.76 22.47 -11.19
N SER A 95 19.21 22.60 -12.44
CA SER A 95 18.39 23.16 -13.53
C SER A 95 17.13 22.32 -13.79
N LYS A 96 17.24 20.99 -13.74
CA LYS A 96 16.10 20.08 -13.90
C LYS A 96 15.21 20.03 -12.67
N ILE A 97 15.77 20.20 -11.47
CA ILE A 97 15.00 20.32 -10.24
C ILE A 97 14.15 21.61 -10.27
N VAL A 98 14.72 22.73 -10.72
CA VAL A 98 13.97 24.00 -10.88
C VAL A 98 12.86 23.87 -11.94
N GLU A 99 13.11 23.13 -13.03
CA GLU A 99 12.07 22.81 -14.01
C GLU A 99 10.91 22.01 -13.38
N ALA A 100 11.23 21.01 -12.56
CA ALA A 100 10.23 20.20 -11.85
C ALA A 100 9.40 21.02 -10.85
N ILE A 101 9.99 22.01 -10.16
CA ILE A 101 9.25 22.93 -9.27
C ILE A 101 8.10 23.61 -10.01
N ASN A 102 8.33 24.04 -11.25
CA ASN A 102 7.32 24.75 -12.02
C ASN A 102 6.27 23.82 -12.67
N GLN A 103 6.60 22.54 -12.88
CA GLN A 103 5.77 21.61 -13.67
C GLN A 103 5.03 20.56 -12.83
N CYS A 104 5.50 20.25 -11.62
CA CYS A 104 5.01 19.12 -10.81
C CYS A 104 4.09 19.54 -9.65
N HIS A 105 3.49 20.73 -9.68
CA HIS A 105 2.49 21.12 -8.68
C HIS A 105 1.19 20.32 -8.86
N ALA A 106 0.70 19.73 -7.77
CA ALA A 106 -0.52 18.90 -7.72
C ALA A 106 -0.55 17.71 -8.71
N THR A 107 0.62 17.25 -9.17
CA THR A 107 0.75 16.05 -10.01
C THR A 107 0.90 14.78 -9.17
N SER A 108 0.56 13.61 -9.73
CA SER A 108 0.73 12.31 -9.05
C SER A 108 2.18 12.06 -8.59
N LEU A 109 2.35 11.17 -7.60
CA LEU A 109 3.64 10.84 -7.00
C LEU A 109 4.66 10.32 -8.01
N GLU A 110 4.22 9.59 -9.03
CA GLU A 110 5.09 9.05 -10.08
C GLU A 110 5.67 10.18 -10.95
N ASN A 111 4.85 11.16 -11.31
CA ASN A 111 5.31 12.34 -12.06
C ASN A 111 6.26 13.19 -11.22
N GLN A 112 6.02 13.26 -9.91
CA GLN A 112 6.95 13.92 -9.00
C GLN A 112 8.29 13.17 -8.92
N LEU A 113 8.28 11.83 -8.78
CA LEU A 113 9.51 11.02 -8.83
C LEU A 113 10.27 11.20 -10.15
N GLU A 114 9.56 11.17 -11.28
CA GLU A 114 10.19 11.35 -12.58
C GLU A 114 10.81 12.76 -12.72
N GLY A 115 10.05 13.79 -12.33
CA GLY A 115 10.48 15.19 -12.42
C GLY A 115 11.62 15.55 -11.48
N TYR A 116 11.48 15.22 -10.19
CA TYR A 116 12.39 15.65 -9.13
C TYR A 116 13.59 14.73 -8.91
N ILE A 117 13.52 13.46 -9.33
CA ILE A 117 14.60 12.49 -9.14
C ILE A 117 15.14 12.03 -10.49
N LEU A 118 14.34 11.35 -11.31
CA LEU A 118 14.85 10.63 -12.49
C LEU A 118 15.44 11.58 -13.56
N LYS A 119 14.71 12.63 -13.95
CA LYS A 119 15.18 13.59 -14.96
C LYS A 119 16.48 14.30 -14.53
N PRO A 120 16.62 14.79 -13.28
CA PRO A 120 17.88 15.29 -12.75
C PRO A 120 19.02 14.26 -12.81
N LEU A 121 18.79 13.00 -12.43
CA LEU A 121 19.84 11.97 -12.46
C LEU A 121 20.25 11.58 -13.88
N ARG A 122 19.29 11.44 -14.81
CA ARG A 122 19.59 11.20 -16.24
C ARG A 122 20.46 12.31 -16.85
N LEU A 123 20.27 13.57 -16.45
CA LEU A 123 21.11 14.68 -16.91
C LEU A 123 22.59 14.52 -16.54
N LEU A 124 22.89 13.82 -15.43
CA LEU A 124 24.25 13.63 -14.97
C LEU A 124 25.06 12.68 -15.87
N ASN A 125 24.38 11.78 -16.62
CA ASN A 125 25.01 10.77 -17.49
C ASN A 125 26.14 10.00 -16.77
N HIS A 126 25.87 9.53 -15.54
CA HIS A 126 26.84 8.77 -14.76
C HIS A 126 27.02 7.35 -15.35
N PRO A 127 28.25 6.80 -15.43
CA PRO A 127 28.50 5.49 -16.07
C PRO A 127 27.93 4.31 -15.29
N GLU A 128 27.77 4.48 -13.98
CA GLU A 128 27.20 3.49 -13.06
C GLU A 128 25.94 4.07 -12.39
N PRO A 129 25.00 3.23 -11.93
CA PRO A 129 23.78 3.73 -11.31
C PRO A 129 24.08 4.52 -10.05
N LEU A 130 23.44 5.68 -9.92
CA LEU A 130 23.53 6.47 -8.70
C LEU A 130 22.62 5.91 -7.62
N VAL A 131 23.09 5.89 -6.38
CA VAL A 131 22.39 5.25 -5.26
C VAL A 131 21.69 6.28 -4.39
N ILE A 132 20.41 6.05 -4.11
CA ILE A 132 19.62 6.80 -3.14
C ILE A 132 19.40 5.93 -1.90
N ILE A 133 19.79 6.45 -0.73
CA ILE A 133 19.60 5.76 0.55
C ILE A 133 18.39 6.36 1.27
N VAL A 134 17.45 5.51 1.68
CA VAL A 134 16.27 5.89 2.46
C VAL A 134 16.20 5.04 3.73
N ASP A 135 16.57 5.63 4.85
CA ASP A 135 16.72 4.92 6.13
C ASP A 135 15.47 5.08 7.01
N ALA A 136 15.03 3.98 7.63
CA ALA A 136 13.88 3.83 8.52
C ALA A 136 12.54 4.11 7.83
N VAL A 137 12.31 3.49 6.66
CA VAL A 137 11.07 3.65 5.88
C VAL A 137 9.84 3.22 6.68
N ASP A 138 9.95 2.18 7.50
CA ASP A 138 8.84 1.65 8.30
C ASP A 138 8.48 2.53 9.52
N GLU A 139 9.32 3.52 9.87
CA GLU A 139 9.02 4.52 10.91
C GLU A 139 8.04 5.59 10.41
N TRP A 140 7.71 5.63 9.12
CA TRP A 140 6.84 6.64 8.53
C TRP A 140 5.51 6.06 8.06
N ARG A 141 4.40 6.62 8.52
CA ARG A 141 3.05 6.08 8.29
C ARG A 141 2.68 5.99 6.79
N ASP A 142 3.06 6.99 6.00
CA ASP A 142 2.71 7.07 4.56
C ASP A 142 3.78 6.46 3.64
N HIS A 143 4.63 5.57 4.19
CA HIS A 143 5.58 4.81 3.37
C HIS A 143 4.97 3.95 2.27
N PRO A 144 3.77 3.33 2.40
CA PRO A 144 3.28 2.44 1.36
C PRO A 144 3.06 3.15 0.01
N PRO A 145 2.42 4.34 -0.07
CA PRO A 145 2.32 5.10 -1.32
C PRO A 145 3.66 5.49 -1.96
N PHE A 146 4.69 5.85 -1.17
CA PHE A 146 6.02 6.13 -1.70
C PHE A 146 6.68 4.91 -2.30
N ILE A 147 6.64 3.80 -1.55
CA ILE A 147 7.17 2.51 -1.98
C ILE A 147 6.44 2.08 -3.26
N GLU A 148 5.12 2.16 -3.31
CA GLU A 148 4.32 1.88 -4.51
C GLU A 148 4.74 2.74 -5.71
N ALA A 149 5.03 4.02 -5.50
CA ALA A 149 5.46 4.93 -6.56
C ALA A 149 6.88 4.60 -7.10
N LEU A 150 7.77 4.04 -6.28
CA LEU A 150 9.11 3.59 -6.73
C LEU A 150 9.04 2.52 -7.81
N ALA A 151 7.96 1.73 -7.88
CA ALA A 151 7.78 0.71 -8.92
C ALA A 151 7.84 1.30 -10.34
N HIS A 152 7.52 2.59 -10.52
CA HIS A 152 7.66 3.29 -11.79
C HIS A 152 9.11 3.38 -12.29
N LEU A 153 10.08 3.23 -11.39
CA LEU A 153 11.51 3.32 -11.70
C LEU A 153 12.16 1.93 -11.91
N ASN A 154 11.41 0.82 -11.93
CA ASN A 154 11.98 -0.53 -12.09
C ASN A 154 12.80 -0.69 -13.38
N SER A 155 12.45 0.01 -14.46
CA SER A 155 13.21 -0.03 -15.73
C SER A 155 14.45 0.86 -15.74
N GLU A 156 14.70 1.61 -14.67
CA GLU A 156 15.72 2.66 -14.58
C GLU A 156 16.91 2.26 -13.70
N THR A 157 17.10 0.97 -13.45
CA THR A 157 18.15 0.41 -12.58
C THR A 157 19.58 0.72 -13.06
N ALA A 158 19.74 1.08 -14.34
CA ALA A 158 20.99 1.59 -14.90
C ALA A 158 21.29 3.06 -14.53
N VAL A 159 20.27 3.83 -14.16
CA VAL A 159 20.39 5.26 -13.80
C VAL A 159 20.38 5.43 -12.29
N VAL A 160 19.47 4.74 -11.59
CA VAL A 160 19.25 4.89 -10.15
C VAL A 160 18.97 3.56 -9.47
N LYS A 161 19.53 3.37 -8.28
CA LYS A 161 19.20 2.29 -7.35
C LYS A 161 18.86 2.84 -5.98
N PHE A 162 18.07 2.10 -5.21
CA PHE A 162 17.64 2.49 -3.87
C PHE A 162 18.13 1.49 -2.83
N ILE A 163 18.61 1.98 -1.69
CA ILE A 163 18.85 1.16 -0.49
C ILE A 163 17.87 1.64 0.57
N ILE A 164 17.02 0.73 1.04
CA ILE A 164 15.98 1.00 2.01
C ILE A 164 16.21 0.18 3.27
N THR A 165 15.95 0.75 4.44
CA THR A 165 15.95 -0.02 5.70
C THR A 165 14.55 -0.12 6.32
N SER A 166 14.23 -1.29 6.87
CA SER A 166 12.93 -1.61 7.51
C SER A 166 13.11 -2.55 8.72
N ARG A 167 12.14 -2.63 9.66
CA ARG A 167 12.14 -3.66 10.71
C ARG A 167 11.74 -5.04 10.20
N LEU A 168 10.65 -5.09 9.46
CA LEU A 168 10.09 -6.33 8.93
C LEU A 168 10.57 -6.54 7.51
N ASP A 169 10.68 -7.80 7.13
CA ASP A 169 10.85 -8.16 5.72
C ASP A 169 9.58 -7.73 4.97
N PRO A 170 9.69 -6.77 4.03
CA PRO A 170 8.53 -6.25 3.32
C PRO A 170 7.69 -7.33 2.64
N HIS A 171 8.33 -8.42 2.19
CA HIS A 171 7.66 -9.53 1.52
C HIS A 171 6.81 -10.38 2.46
N THR A 172 7.13 -10.39 3.76
CA THR A 172 6.34 -11.12 4.78
C THR A 172 5.33 -10.22 5.50
N SER A 173 5.57 -8.91 5.56
CA SER A 173 4.74 -7.96 6.30
C SER A 173 3.53 -7.41 5.53
N ARG A 174 3.25 -7.93 4.31
CA ARG A 174 2.15 -7.48 3.42
C ARG A 174 2.19 -5.95 3.17
N LEU A 175 3.39 -5.40 3.04
CA LEU A 175 3.58 -3.96 2.83
C LEU A 175 3.08 -3.60 1.42
N ARG A 176 1.98 -2.85 1.35
CA ARG A 176 1.29 -2.53 0.08
C ARG A 176 2.27 -1.85 -0.89
N GLY A 177 2.36 -2.36 -2.11
CA GLY A 177 3.22 -1.80 -3.17
C GLY A 177 4.61 -2.42 -3.31
N ILE A 178 5.16 -3.07 -2.26
CA ILE A 178 6.51 -3.65 -2.35
C ILE A 178 6.60 -4.78 -3.39
N GLU A 179 5.53 -5.55 -3.57
CA GLU A 179 5.43 -6.62 -4.57
C GLU A 179 5.49 -6.11 -6.03
N ARG A 180 5.32 -4.80 -6.26
CA ARG A 180 5.41 -4.16 -7.59
C ARG A 180 6.82 -3.70 -7.91
N ILE A 181 7.74 -3.76 -6.95
CA ILE A 181 9.10 -3.24 -7.07
C ILE A 181 10.04 -4.41 -7.25
N SER A 182 11.01 -4.26 -8.15
CA SER A 182 12.16 -5.17 -8.20
C SER A 182 13.01 -4.93 -6.95
N SER A 183 12.86 -5.81 -5.96
CA SER A 183 13.51 -5.62 -4.66
C SER A 183 14.20 -6.89 -4.17
N HIS A 184 15.43 -6.74 -3.70
CA HIS A 184 16.18 -7.77 -3.01
C HIS A 184 16.05 -7.60 -1.49
N SER A 185 15.59 -8.63 -0.79
CA SER A 185 15.48 -8.62 0.67
C SER A 185 16.76 -9.14 1.33
N TYR A 186 17.38 -8.33 2.17
CA TYR A 186 18.61 -8.65 2.88
C TYR A 186 18.39 -8.65 4.41
N PRO A 187 18.35 -9.83 5.06
CA PRO A 187 18.14 -9.93 6.50
C PRO A 187 19.42 -9.58 7.27
N LEU A 188 19.42 -8.42 7.93
CA LEU A 188 20.51 -7.98 8.78
C LEU A 188 20.48 -8.66 10.15
N ARG A 189 21.45 -9.53 10.40
CA ARG A 189 21.55 -10.31 11.64
C ARG A 189 22.21 -9.51 12.78
N PRO A 190 21.93 -9.87 14.06
CA PRO A 190 22.70 -9.41 15.21
C PRO A 190 24.20 -9.62 15.02
N VAL A 191 25.00 -8.67 15.51
CA VAL A 191 26.46 -8.78 15.38
C VAL A 191 27.00 -9.90 16.27
N PRO A 192 28.11 -10.57 15.87
CA PRO A 192 28.79 -11.53 16.73
C PRO A 192 29.23 -10.88 18.05
N GLN A 193 29.29 -11.69 19.12
CA GLN A 193 29.70 -11.19 20.45
C GLN A 193 31.08 -10.50 20.41
N GLU A 194 32.03 -11.02 19.63
CA GLU A 194 33.35 -10.40 19.48
C GLU A 194 33.29 -8.95 18.97
N VAL A 195 32.39 -8.66 18.03
CA VAL A 195 32.17 -7.29 17.54
C VAL A 195 31.57 -6.39 18.62
N VAL A 196 30.71 -6.93 19.48
CA VAL A 196 30.16 -6.18 20.63
C VAL A 196 31.24 -5.92 21.68
N LYS A 197 32.17 -6.85 21.91
CA LYS A 197 33.31 -6.63 22.81
C LYS A 197 34.21 -5.52 22.28
N ASP A 198 34.54 -5.55 21.00
CA ASP A 198 35.31 -4.49 20.34
C ASP A 198 34.62 -3.13 20.45
N TYR A 199 33.30 -3.12 20.27
CA TYR A 199 32.47 -1.93 20.48
C TYR A 199 32.58 -1.39 21.92
N PHE A 200 32.40 -2.24 22.94
CA PHE A 200 32.55 -1.83 24.33
C PHE A 200 33.96 -1.33 24.64
N ASN A 201 34.99 -2.06 24.21
CA ASN A 201 36.38 -1.68 24.44
C ASN A 201 36.69 -0.32 23.82
N HIS A 202 36.23 -0.06 22.60
CA HIS A 202 36.38 1.22 21.92
C HIS A 202 35.68 2.35 22.69
N HIS A 203 34.41 2.15 23.08
CA HIS A 203 33.65 3.20 23.78
C HIS A 203 34.12 3.42 25.23
N PHE A 204 34.60 2.38 25.91
CA PHE A 204 35.14 2.46 27.28
C PHE A 204 36.43 3.27 27.36
N GLU A 205 37.13 3.51 26.25
CA GLU A 205 38.25 4.47 26.20
C GLU A 205 37.80 5.90 26.44
N SER A 206 36.57 6.24 26.08
CA SER A 206 36.01 7.60 26.19
C SER A 206 35.33 7.88 27.53
N ILE A 207 35.14 6.85 28.36
CA ILE A 207 34.47 6.95 29.66
C ILE A 207 35.48 7.30 30.75
N ASP A 208 35.12 8.25 31.60
CA ASP A 208 35.93 8.66 32.75
C ASP A 208 35.72 7.70 33.93
N TRP A 209 36.49 6.61 33.93
CA TRP A 209 36.45 5.60 35.00
C TRP A 209 37.16 6.09 36.27
N ASP A 210 36.62 5.76 37.44
CA ASP A 210 37.29 6.07 38.71
C ASP A 210 38.68 5.44 38.74
N HIS A 211 39.67 6.26 39.09
CA HIS A 211 41.07 5.85 39.12
C HIS A 211 41.59 5.27 37.79
N ARG A 212 40.91 5.57 36.65
CA ARG A 212 41.18 5.03 35.31
C ARG A 212 41.15 3.49 35.24
N ARG A 213 40.44 2.84 36.17
CA ARG A 213 40.32 1.37 36.18
C ARG A 213 39.23 0.95 35.19
N LYS A 214 39.64 0.36 34.07
CA LYS A 214 38.67 -0.18 33.10
C LYS A 214 38.01 -1.47 33.61
N PRO A 215 36.81 -1.82 33.10
CA PRO A 215 36.19 -3.13 33.32
C PRO A 215 37.12 -4.28 32.92
N SER A 216 37.00 -5.42 33.62
CA SER A 216 37.75 -6.63 33.26
C SER A 216 37.18 -7.30 32.01
N ASP A 217 38.00 -8.08 31.31
CA ASP A 217 37.57 -8.84 30.11
C ASP A 217 36.32 -9.70 30.39
N ARG A 218 36.24 -10.31 31.58
CA ARG A 218 35.07 -11.08 32.02
C ARG A 218 33.79 -10.24 32.10
N GLN A 219 33.89 -8.98 32.54
CA GLN A 219 32.75 -8.06 32.58
C GLN A 219 32.33 -7.64 31.17
N VAL A 220 33.30 -7.43 30.26
CA VAL A 220 33.03 -7.11 28.85
C VAL A 220 32.37 -8.31 28.16
N ASP A 221 32.83 -9.53 28.41
CA ASP A 221 32.21 -10.77 27.91
C ASP A 221 30.77 -10.90 28.38
N GLN A 222 30.51 -10.62 29.66
CA GLN A 222 29.16 -10.67 30.23
C GLN A 222 28.24 -9.62 29.57
N LEU A 223 28.70 -8.38 29.40
CA LEU A 223 27.94 -7.34 28.69
C LEU A 223 27.68 -7.71 27.22
N ALA A 224 28.67 -8.27 26.53
CA ALA A 224 28.52 -8.72 25.16
C ALA A 224 27.45 -9.84 25.05
N GLY A 225 27.44 -10.77 26.01
CA GLY A 225 26.42 -11.79 26.14
C GLY A 225 25.01 -11.22 26.36
N MET A 226 24.87 -10.29 27.30
CA MET A 226 23.60 -9.61 27.62
C MET A 226 23.05 -8.74 26.49
N SER A 227 23.89 -8.29 25.57
CA SER A 227 23.42 -7.48 24.43
C SER A 227 22.60 -8.28 23.41
N GLY A 228 22.73 -9.61 23.38
CA GLY A 228 22.15 -10.46 22.33
C GLY A 228 22.58 -10.07 20.91
N GLY A 229 23.69 -9.34 20.74
CA GLY A 229 24.15 -8.80 19.46
C GLY A 229 23.40 -7.54 18.98
N LEU A 230 22.61 -6.89 19.85
CA LEU A 230 21.93 -5.63 19.58
C LEU A 230 22.81 -4.43 19.95
N LEU A 231 23.25 -3.67 18.94
CA LEU A 231 24.12 -2.50 19.16
C LEU A 231 23.42 -1.37 19.93
N VAL A 232 22.08 -1.23 19.81
CA VAL A 232 21.34 -0.24 20.62
C VAL A 232 21.43 -0.52 22.11
N TRP A 233 21.53 -1.79 22.51
CA TRP A 233 21.70 -2.18 23.91
C TRP A 233 23.05 -1.70 24.42
N GLY A 234 24.13 -2.02 23.68
CA GLY A 234 25.48 -1.55 24.01
C GLY A 234 25.62 -0.04 24.00
N ALA A 235 24.99 0.65 23.04
CA ALA A 235 24.96 2.11 22.97
C ALA A 235 24.24 2.72 24.18
N THR A 236 23.12 2.14 24.62
CA THR A 236 22.38 2.58 25.81
C THR A 236 23.24 2.43 27.06
N VAL A 237 23.92 1.28 27.24
CA VAL A 237 24.85 1.06 28.36
C VAL A 237 26.00 2.07 28.34
N CYS A 238 26.65 2.28 27.19
CA CYS A 238 27.75 3.24 27.08
C CYS A 238 27.28 4.67 27.37
N SER A 239 26.08 5.04 26.90
CA SER A 239 25.47 6.35 27.15
C SER A 239 25.20 6.56 28.65
N LEU A 240 24.64 5.56 29.33
CA LEU A 240 24.47 5.59 30.78
C LEU A 240 25.81 5.76 31.49
N LEU A 241 26.82 4.94 31.19
CA LEU A 241 28.13 5.01 31.84
C LEU A 241 28.87 6.34 31.57
N SER A 242 28.62 6.97 30.42
CA SER A 242 29.22 8.27 30.06
C SER A 242 28.52 9.45 30.73
N HIS A 243 27.28 9.27 31.18
CA HIS A 243 26.50 10.32 31.82
C HIS A 243 26.97 10.51 33.26
N LYS A 244 27.20 11.76 33.67
CA LYS A 244 27.58 12.07 35.05
C LYS A 244 26.34 12.02 35.95
N PHE A 245 26.29 11.04 36.84
CA PHE A 245 25.29 10.96 37.90
C PHE A 245 25.86 11.59 39.18
N SER A 246 25.04 12.32 39.94
CA SER A 246 25.47 12.89 41.21
C SER A 246 25.75 11.82 42.28
N ASP A 247 25.07 10.67 42.18
CA ASP A 247 24.97 9.69 43.26
C ASP A 247 25.59 8.32 42.91
N PHE A 248 26.06 8.13 41.66
CA PHE A 248 26.61 6.85 41.20
C PHE A 248 27.84 7.03 40.34
N THR A 249 28.84 6.21 40.62
CA THR A 249 30.02 6.04 39.78
C THR A 249 29.74 5.15 38.56
N PRO A 250 30.53 5.26 37.46
CA PRO A 250 30.42 4.32 36.33
C PRO A 250 30.58 2.85 36.76
N HIS A 251 31.39 2.57 37.79
CA HIS A 251 31.56 1.22 38.32
C HIS A 251 30.32 0.68 39.04
N GLU A 252 29.62 1.50 39.81
CA GLU A 252 28.37 1.11 40.48
C GLU A 252 27.26 0.88 39.46
N ILE A 253 27.18 1.74 38.44
CA ILE A 253 26.23 1.61 37.32
C ILE A 253 26.45 0.29 36.59
N LEU A 254 27.71 -0.01 36.25
CA LEU A 254 28.10 -1.25 35.60
C LEU A 254 27.79 -2.48 36.47
N SER A 255 28.13 -2.42 37.76
CA SER A 255 27.89 -3.55 38.67
C SER A 255 26.40 -3.84 38.85
N GLY A 256 25.56 -2.80 38.88
CA GLY A 256 24.10 -2.95 38.90
C GLY A 256 23.60 -3.68 37.65
N ILE A 257 24.04 -3.26 36.46
CA ILE A 257 23.65 -3.91 35.19
C ILE A 257 24.07 -5.38 35.16
N LEU A 258 25.28 -5.71 35.65
CA LEU A 258 25.80 -7.08 35.65
C LEU A 258 25.17 -8.01 36.70
N ALA A 259 24.54 -7.47 37.74
CA ALA A 259 23.97 -8.26 38.83
C ALA A 259 22.61 -8.91 38.49
N GLU A 260 22.00 -8.53 37.37
CA GLU A 260 20.60 -8.82 37.03
C GLU A 260 20.42 -10.06 36.13
N GLU A 261 21.36 -11.01 36.18
CA GLU A 261 21.41 -12.20 35.32
C GLU A 261 20.17 -13.13 35.51
N GLN A 262 19.09 -12.88 34.76
CA GLN A 262 17.96 -13.81 34.58
C GLN A 262 17.74 -14.19 33.12
N LYS A 263 17.38 -15.47 32.93
CA LYS A 263 17.14 -16.17 31.66
C LYS A 263 15.89 -15.66 30.95
N VAL A 264 16.02 -14.57 30.21
CA VAL A 264 14.92 -14.02 29.40
C VAL A 264 15.43 -13.67 28.00
N GLY A 265 14.56 -13.78 26.98
CA GLY A 265 14.90 -13.57 25.57
C GLY A 265 15.44 -12.16 25.24
N SER A 266 16.07 -12.01 24.07
CA SER A 266 16.85 -10.80 23.69
C SER A 266 16.06 -9.48 23.63
N THR A 267 14.76 -9.50 23.30
CA THR A 267 13.88 -8.31 23.30
C THR A 267 13.47 -7.89 24.70
N GLU A 268 13.25 -8.84 25.60
CA GLU A 268 12.91 -8.58 27.00
C GLU A 268 14.11 -7.98 27.77
N GLN A 269 15.34 -8.33 27.37
CA GLN A 269 16.58 -7.74 27.92
C GLN A 269 16.72 -6.24 27.64
N LEU A 270 16.28 -5.76 26.46
CA LEU A 270 16.33 -4.33 26.13
C LEU A 270 15.23 -3.52 26.86
N ALA A 271 14.02 -4.08 26.96
CA ALA A 271 12.92 -3.48 27.72
C ALA A 271 13.28 -3.34 29.21
N GLN A 272 13.92 -4.37 29.78
CA GLN A 272 14.42 -4.34 31.15
C GLN A 272 15.50 -3.26 31.32
N LEU A 273 16.48 -3.17 30.40
CA LEU A 273 17.50 -2.12 30.45
C LEU A 273 16.88 -0.70 30.45
N TYR A 274 15.84 -0.45 29.63
CA TYR A 274 15.14 0.84 29.65
C TYR A 274 14.42 1.10 30.97
N ARG A 275 13.75 0.09 31.52
CA ARG A 275 13.07 0.19 32.82
C ARG A 275 14.03 0.66 33.91
N ASP A 276 15.16 -0.03 34.03
CA ASP A 276 16.10 0.21 35.12
C ASP A 276 16.87 1.51 34.91
N ALA A 277 17.15 1.86 33.65
CA ALA A 277 17.68 3.18 33.31
C ALA A 277 16.73 4.31 33.72
N ILE A 278 15.43 4.20 33.44
CA ILE A 278 14.44 5.21 33.86
C ILE A 278 14.37 5.31 35.39
N ILE A 279 14.32 4.18 36.10
CA ILE A 279 14.28 4.17 37.58
C ILE A 279 15.54 4.83 38.16
N ARG A 280 16.71 4.60 37.57
CA ARG A 280 17.98 5.20 38.01
C ARG A 280 18.06 6.69 37.71
N LEU A 281 17.59 7.11 36.54
CA LEU A 281 17.57 8.51 36.10
C LEU A 281 16.52 9.34 36.87
N PHE A 282 15.42 8.71 37.26
CA PHE A 282 14.28 9.34 37.94
C PHE A 282 13.85 8.48 39.13
N PRO A 283 14.56 8.55 40.27
CA PRO A 283 14.33 7.65 41.42
C PRO A 283 13.04 7.96 42.19
N SER A 284 12.58 9.21 42.14
CA SER A 284 11.37 9.65 42.83
C SER A 284 10.11 9.39 41.99
N VAL A 285 9.04 8.92 42.65
CA VAL A 285 7.74 8.68 42.01
C VAL A 285 7.18 9.95 41.36
N GLU A 286 7.41 11.10 41.97
CA GLU A 286 6.97 12.40 41.46
C GLU A 286 7.76 12.80 40.19
N ASP A 287 9.05 12.47 40.14
CA ASP A 287 9.88 12.74 38.95
C ASP A 287 9.53 11.80 37.80
N GLN A 288 9.20 10.53 38.10
CA GLN A 288 8.69 9.58 37.11
C GLN A 288 7.32 10.03 36.54
N LYS A 289 6.45 10.61 37.38
CA LYS A 289 5.17 11.17 36.91
C LYS A 289 5.39 12.34 35.96
N ARG A 290 6.28 13.28 36.31
CA ARG A 290 6.64 14.41 35.45
C ARG A 290 7.29 13.95 34.15
N LEU A 291 8.14 12.94 34.21
CA LEU A 291 8.74 12.32 33.05
C LEU A 291 7.67 11.77 32.09
N ARG A 292 6.68 11.03 32.59
CA ARG A 292 5.60 10.46 31.76
C ARG A 292 4.80 11.56 31.07
N SER A 293 4.48 12.65 31.78
CA SER A 293 3.80 13.80 31.18
C SER A 293 4.66 14.49 30.11
N TYR A 294 5.97 14.62 30.33
CA TYR A 294 6.90 15.18 29.34
C TYR A 294 6.99 14.29 28.09
N LEU A 295 7.27 12.99 28.28
CA LEU A 295 7.37 12.03 27.18
C LEU A 295 6.06 11.94 26.40
N GLY A 296 4.93 11.83 27.10
CA GLY A 296 3.61 11.76 26.48
C GLY A 296 3.31 12.99 25.62
N ALA A 297 3.60 14.18 26.13
CA ALA A 297 3.44 15.40 25.33
C ALA A 297 4.37 15.43 24.11
N THR A 298 5.64 15.02 24.24
CA THR A 298 6.57 14.94 23.10
C THR A 298 6.18 13.87 22.08
N MET A 299 5.48 12.81 22.49
CA MET A 299 5.04 11.74 21.59
C MET A 299 3.89 12.16 20.68
N VAL A 300 2.95 12.94 21.19
CA VAL A 300 1.81 13.45 20.40
C VAL A 300 2.12 14.77 19.70
N LEU A 301 3.27 15.38 20.00
CA LEU A 301 3.68 16.67 19.43
C LEU A 301 3.86 16.56 17.91
N GLN A 302 3.12 17.38 17.17
CA GLN A 302 3.04 17.32 15.71
C GLN A 302 4.22 18.03 15.03
N GLU A 303 4.77 19.07 15.66
CA GLU A 303 5.83 19.94 15.15
C GLU A 303 6.69 20.47 16.31
N ALA A 304 7.96 20.79 16.04
CA ALA A 304 8.86 21.28 17.08
C ALA A 304 8.41 22.64 17.63
N LEU A 305 8.48 22.81 18.95
CA LEU A 305 8.10 24.04 19.65
C LEU A 305 9.28 24.62 20.44
N PRO A 306 9.41 25.96 20.56
CA PRO A 306 10.36 26.55 21.50
C PRO A 306 10.12 26.02 22.92
N ALA A 307 11.19 25.81 23.70
CA ALA A 307 11.10 25.20 25.02
C ALA A 307 10.15 25.96 25.97
N HIS A 308 10.14 27.30 25.88
CA HIS A 308 9.21 28.15 26.62
C HIS A 308 7.74 27.85 26.27
N ASP A 309 7.43 27.74 24.98
CA ASP A 309 6.08 27.49 24.47
C ASP A 309 5.63 26.06 24.79
N PHE A 310 6.54 25.09 24.74
CA PHE A 310 6.28 23.73 25.20
C PHE A 310 5.96 23.68 26.71
N CYS A 311 6.65 24.48 27.53
CA CYS A 311 6.34 24.57 28.97
C CYS A 311 4.91 25.07 29.22
N LEU A 312 4.46 26.07 28.44
CA LEU A 312 3.08 26.56 28.49
C LEU A 312 2.08 25.51 28.03
N LEU A 313 2.40 24.76 26.98
CA LEU A 313 1.54 23.70 26.44
C LEU A 313 1.31 22.57 27.45
N VAL A 314 2.36 22.13 28.16
CA VAL A 314 2.27 20.99 29.10
C VAL A 314 1.96 21.45 30.53
N GLY A 315 1.99 22.76 30.81
CA GLY A 315 1.79 23.31 32.17
C GLY A 315 2.95 23.01 33.12
N MET A 316 4.17 22.86 32.61
CA MET A 316 5.36 22.56 33.39
C MET A 316 6.25 23.79 33.59
N ARG A 317 6.95 23.85 34.74
CA ARG A 317 7.91 24.94 34.98
C ARG A 317 9.16 24.77 34.10
N PRO A 318 9.74 25.85 33.54
CA PRO A 318 10.90 25.76 32.65
C PRO A 318 12.10 24.99 33.20
N HIS A 319 12.41 25.13 34.49
CA HIS A 319 13.52 24.40 35.11
C HIS A 319 13.26 22.89 35.21
N VAL A 320 12.01 22.46 35.33
CA VAL A 320 11.63 21.03 35.37
C VAL A 320 11.83 20.42 33.99
N VAL A 321 11.35 21.10 32.94
CA VAL A 321 11.55 20.67 31.55
C VAL A 321 13.04 20.63 31.19
N ALA A 322 13.80 21.65 31.59
CA ALA A 322 15.25 21.69 31.38
C ALA A 322 15.97 20.54 32.10
N SER A 323 15.57 20.23 33.35
CA SER A 323 16.10 19.10 34.13
C SER A 323 15.78 17.77 33.45
N ILE A 324 14.51 17.50 33.11
CA ILE A 324 14.09 16.27 32.43
C ILE A 324 14.83 16.10 31.10
N ARG A 325 14.95 17.17 30.31
CA ARG A 325 15.68 17.15 29.03
C ARG A 325 17.16 16.83 29.22
N SER A 326 17.79 17.43 30.23
CA SER A 326 19.19 17.15 30.56
C SER A 326 19.37 15.69 30.96
N THR A 327 18.52 15.17 31.85
CA THR A 327 18.60 13.79 32.35
C THR A 327 18.27 12.76 31.26
N LEU A 328 17.24 13.00 30.44
CA LEU A 328 16.85 12.10 29.34
C LEU A 328 17.87 12.03 28.22
N SER A 329 18.80 12.99 28.14
CA SER A 329 19.90 12.92 27.17
C SER A 329 20.70 11.61 27.28
N ALA A 330 20.73 10.98 28.46
CA ALA A 330 21.32 9.67 28.69
C ALA A 330 20.69 8.52 27.87
N LEU A 331 19.40 8.65 27.50
CA LEU A 331 18.66 7.67 26.69
C LEU A 331 18.44 8.14 25.24
N GLN A 332 18.88 9.35 24.90
CA GLN A 332 18.83 9.85 23.54
C GLN A 332 19.99 9.27 22.75
N THR A 333 19.67 8.37 21.83
CA THR A 333 20.64 7.81 20.89
C THR A 333 20.75 8.61 19.59
N ARG A 334 19.89 9.64 19.41
CA ARG A 334 19.88 10.58 18.29
C ARG A 334 20.21 11.99 18.78
N LEU A 335 20.99 12.74 17.99
CA LEU A 335 21.32 14.14 18.28
C LEU A 335 20.22 15.08 17.73
N PRO A 336 19.88 16.17 18.43
CA PRO A 336 18.95 17.17 17.92
C PRO A 336 19.48 17.86 16.65
N PRO A 337 18.60 18.36 15.77
CA PRO A 337 18.98 19.12 14.58
C PRO A 337 19.94 20.29 14.89
N THR A 338 20.88 20.54 13.98
CA THR A 338 21.87 21.64 14.14
C THR A 338 21.16 23.00 14.20
N GLY A 339 21.42 23.78 15.25
CA GLY A 339 20.82 25.11 15.44
C GLY A 339 19.50 25.12 16.23
N SER A 340 18.98 23.97 16.68
CA SER A 340 17.70 23.89 17.40
C SER A 340 17.84 23.67 18.92
N SER A 341 18.89 24.21 19.56
CA SER A 341 19.20 23.92 20.98
C SER A 341 18.10 24.34 21.97
N ASN A 342 17.25 25.30 21.58
CA ASN A 342 16.12 25.79 22.38
C ASN A 342 14.75 25.23 21.93
N MET A 343 14.72 24.25 21.03
CA MET A 343 13.47 23.62 20.59
C MET A 343 13.27 22.26 21.26
N ILE A 344 12.00 21.95 21.53
CA ILE A 344 11.54 20.63 21.92
C ILE A 344 10.94 20.00 20.67
N HIS A 345 11.48 18.85 20.31
CA HIS A 345 11.09 18.09 19.13
C HIS A 345 10.14 16.96 19.49
N PRO A 346 9.34 16.47 18.52
CA PRO A 346 8.63 15.21 18.68
C PRO A 346 9.55 14.08 19.14
N ALA A 347 9.03 13.15 19.93
CA ALA A 347 9.83 12.07 20.52
C ALA A 347 10.49 11.17 19.46
N SER A 348 9.82 10.98 18.31
CA SER A 348 10.35 10.29 17.13
C SER A 348 11.67 10.89 16.62
N THR A 349 11.89 12.19 16.80
CA THR A 349 13.11 12.86 16.34
C THR A 349 14.33 12.51 17.20
N LEU A 350 14.16 12.29 18.51
CA LEU A 350 15.27 12.20 19.47
C LEU A 350 15.52 10.80 20.02
N PHE A 351 14.48 9.96 20.07
CA PHE A 351 14.58 8.62 20.63
C PHE A 351 14.60 7.57 19.52
N HIS A 352 15.32 6.49 19.77
CA HIS A 352 15.24 5.32 18.91
C HIS A 352 13.87 4.65 19.07
N LEU A 353 13.32 4.14 17.98
CA LEU A 353 11.98 3.55 17.95
C LEU A 353 11.78 2.44 18.99
N SER A 354 12.79 1.61 19.29
CA SER A 354 12.68 0.59 20.34
C SER A 354 12.34 1.14 21.73
N PHE A 355 12.78 2.36 22.04
CA PHE A 355 12.41 3.05 23.27
C PHE A 355 10.96 3.56 23.20
N LEU A 356 10.54 4.07 22.04
CA LEU A 356 9.17 4.51 21.80
C LEU A 356 8.17 3.35 21.82
N ASP A 357 8.55 2.20 21.29
CA ASP A 357 7.78 0.96 21.36
C ASP A 357 7.66 0.49 22.81
N TYR A 358 8.76 0.54 23.58
CA TYR A 358 8.75 0.19 25.01
C TYR A 358 7.77 1.05 25.80
N ILE A 359 7.83 2.39 25.66
CA ILE A 359 6.92 3.29 26.38
C ILE A 359 5.48 3.23 25.85
N GLN A 360 5.21 2.66 24.68
CA GLN A 360 3.85 2.43 24.16
C GLN A 360 3.30 1.04 24.48
N ALA A 361 4.14 0.12 24.97
CA ALA A 361 3.72 -1.23 25.34
C ALA A 361 2.62 -1.21 26.40
N ALA A 362 1.78 -2.24 26.42
CA ALA A 362 0.60 -2.27 27.28
C ALA A 362 0.96 -2.08 28.77
N PRO A 363 0.13 -1.39 29.58
CA PRO A 363 0.42 -1.11 31.00
C PRO A 363 0.64 -2.36 31.86
N ALA A 364 0.05 -3.50 31.46
CA ALA A 364 0.24 -4.79 32.12
C ALA A 364 1.69 -5.31 32.02
N GLU A 365 2.42 -4.87 31.00
CA GLU A 365 3.80 -5.27 30.70
C GLU A 365 4.81 -4.17 31.08
N ASN A 366 4.38 -2.90 31.16
CA ASN A 366 5.27 -1.77 31.45
C ASN A 366 4.64 -0.72 32.38
N VAL A 367 5.26 -0.52 33.55
CA VAL A 367 4.89 0.53 34.52
C VAL A 367 4.99 1.93 33.94
N PHE A 368 5.82 2.16 32.92
CA PHE A 368 6.03 3.45 32.25
C PHE A 368 5.18 3.65 30.99
N ALA A 369 4.27 2.73 30.67
CA ALA A 369 3.41 2.80 29.48
C ALA A 369 2.66 4.14 29.33
N ILE A 370 2.66 4.71 28.14
CA ILE A 370 2.05 6.00 27.81
C ILE A 370 0.84 5.74 26.92
N SER A 371 -0.33 6.15 27.40
CA SER A 371 -1.55 6.15 26.61
C SER A 371 -1.53 7.33 25.65
N MET A 372 -1.42 7.04 24.34
CA MET A 372 -1.46 8.09 23.31
C MET A 372 -2.78 8.85 23.35
N PHE A 373 -3.89 8.15 23.58
CA PHE A 373 -5.21 8.74 23.74
C PHE A 373 -5.22 9.80 24.86
N ASP A 374 -4.74 9.47 26.05
CA ASP A 374 -4.70 10.41 27.19
C ASP A 374 -3.74 11.58 26.94
N CYS A 375 -2.66 11.36 26.19
CA CYS A 375 -1.71 12.41 25.85
C CYS A 375 -2.28 13.41 24.83
N HIS A 376 -2.99 12.92 23.80
CA HIS A 376 -3.72 13.79 22.87
C HIS A 376 -4.77 14.62 23.63
N ALA A 377 -5.49 14.02 24.58
CA ALA A 377 -6.41 14.74 25.46
C ALA A 377 -5.70 15.80 26.31
N ALA A 378 -4.54 15.46 26.91
CA ALA A 378 -3.80 16.38 27.75
C ALA A 378 -3.23 17.59 26.98
N VAL A 379 -2.82 17.41 25.73
CA VAL A 379 -2.28 18.48 24.86
C VAL A 379 -3.40 19.27 24.16
N GLY A 380 -4.53 18.62 23.85
CA GLY A 380 -5.67 19.23 23.18
C GLY A 380 -6.29 20.39 23.97
N LEU A 381 -6.47 20.22 25.29
CA LEU A 381 -7.10 21.25 26.13
C LEU A 381 -6.29 22.55 26.22
N PRO A 382 -4.96 22.54 26.47
CA PRO A 382 -4.11 23.71 26.33
C PRO A 382 -4.16 24.36 24.94
N CYS A 383 -4.26 23.57 23.85
CA CYS A 383 -4.42 24.13 22.52
C CYS A 383 -5.75 24.91 22.39
N LEU A 384 -6.86 24.37 22.90
CA LEU A 384 -8.15 25.08 22.93
C LEU A 384 -8.08 26.38 23.74
N ASN A 385 -7.36 26.38 24.86
CA ASN A 385 -7.14 27.61 25.65
C ASN A 385 -6.38 28.69 24.87
N GLN A 386 -5.48 28.32 23.95
CA GLN A 386 -4.83 29.28 23.04
C GLN A 386 -5.79 29.82 21.98
N ILE A 387 -6.81 29.04 21.57
CA ILE A 387 -7.85 29.52 20.64
C ILE A 387 -8.70 30.60 21.32
N ILE A 388 -9.06 30.42 22.59
CA ILE A 388 -9.86 31.39 23.34
C ILE A 388 -9.16 32.76 23.47
N THR A 389 -7.82 32.76 23.51
CA THR A 389 -7.02 34.00 23.67
C THR A 389 -6.68 34.68 22.34
N LEU A 390 -7.22 34.22 21.21
CA LEU A 390 -7.01 34.87 19.92
C LEU A 390 -7.59 36.30 19.95
N PRO A 391 -6.83 37.29 19.44
CA PRO A 391 -7.29 38.69 19.41
C PRO A 391 -8.48 38.79 18.48
N PRO A 392 -9.52 39.61 18.72
CA PRO A 392 -10.71 39.66 17.87
C PRO A 392 -10.39 40.02 16.40
N PRO A 393 -11.26 39.66 15.44
CA PRO A 393 -11.02 39.91 14.02
C PRO A 393 -10.86 41.42 13.76
N LEU A 394 -9.65 41.84 13.38
CA LEU A 394 -9.36 43.23 13.02
C LEU A 394 -10.03 43.54 11.68
N SER A 395 -11.04 44.40 11.70
CA SER A 395 -11.61 44.99 10.50
C SER A 395 -10.56 45.87 9.81
N ASN A 396 -10.09 45.43 8.64
CA ASN A 396 -9.40 46.25 7.64
C ASN A 396 -8.01 46.85 7.98
N GLN A 397 -7.09 46.12 8.64
CA GLN A 397 -5.66 46.51 8.59
C GLN A 397 -4.71 45.33 8.39
N THR A 398 -3.87 45.46 7.35
CA THR A 398 -2.81 44.56 6.86
C THR A 398 -1.55 44.53 7.75
N SER A 399 -1.71 44.53 9.06
CA SER A 399 -0.59 44.33 10.00
C SER A 399 -1.01 43.34 11.07
N SER A 400 -0.92 42.05 10.73
CA SER A 400 -1.08 40.98 11.70
C SER A 400 0.01 41.10 12.76
N SER A 401 -0.38 41.23 14.02
CA SER A 401 0.54 40.96 15.12
C SER A 401 1.14 39.56 14.90
N PRO A 402 2.45 39.37 15.02
CA PRO A 402 3.06 38.08 14.76
C PRO A 402 2.53 37.05 15.77
N LEU A 403 1.76 36.08 15.28
CA LEU A 403 1.27 34.96 16.09
C LEU A 403 2.44 34.28 16.80
N HIS A 404 2.30 34.04 18.11
CA HIS A 404 3.29 33.26 18.86
C HIS A 404 3.36 31.81 18.33
N PRO A 405 4.51 31.13 18.42
CA PRO A 405 4.65 29.76 17.92
C PRO A 405 3.63 28.78 18.51
N ILE A 406 3.31 28.91 19.80
CA ILE A 406 2.26 28.10 20.45
C ILE A 406 0.86 28.32 19.86
N GLN A 407 0.54 29.56 19.47
CA GLN A 407 -0.77 29.88 18.86
C GLN A 407 -0.86 29.30 17.45
N ARG A 408 0.23 29.39 16.65
CA ARG A 408 0.29 28.76 15.32
C ARG A 408 0.09 27.25 15.41
N TYR A 409 0.79 26.62 16.35
CA TYR A 409 0.64 25.19 16.62
C TYR A 409 -0.80 24.85 17.02
N ALA A 410 -1.37 25.58 17.98
CA ALA A 410 -2.72 25.35 18.46
C ALA A 410 -3.76 25.50 17.35
N ILE A 411 -3.71 26.57 16.55
CA ILE A 411 -4.65 26.80 15.43
C ILE A 411 -4.64 25.62 14.47
N LYS A 412 -3.46 25.06 14.15
CA LYS A 412 -3.30 23.97 13.19
C LYS A 412 -3.69 22.59 13.76
N HIS A 413 -3.34 22.30 15.02
CA HIS A 413 -3.31 20.93 15.52
C HIS A 413 -4.34 20.60 16.60
N TRP A 414 -5.08 21.58 17.13
CA TRP A 414 -6.12 21.28 18.12
C TRP A 414 -7.19 20.29 17.61
N PRO A 415 -7.69 20.34 16.34
CA PRO A 415 -8.70 19.37 15.89
C PRO A 415 -8.15 17.94 15.90
N HIS A 416 -6.88 17.79 15.52
CA HIS A 416 -6.18 16.52 15.51
C HIS A 416 -6.02 15.96 16.95
N HIS A 417 -5.62 16.79 17.91
CA HIS A 417 -5.51 16.35 19.31
C HIS A 417 -6.87 16.00 19.91
N VAL A 418 -7.94 16.76 19.62
CA VAL A 418 -9.27 16.45 20.14
C VAL A 418 -9.82 15.17 19.51
N SER A 419 -9.67 14.97 18.20
CA SER A 419 -10.18 13.77 17.52
C SER A 419 -9.50 12.48 18.01
N HIS A 420 -8.19 12.52 18.28
CA HIS A 420 -7.43 11.35 18.75
C HIS A 420 -7.46 11.17 20.29
N GLY A 421 -7.78 12.23 21.03
CA GLY A 421 -7.79 12.24 22.50
C GLY A 421 -9.18 12.15 23.13
N THR A 422 -10.24 12.03 22.34
CA THR A 422 -11.61 11.94 22.87
C THR A 422 -12.44 10.89 22.14
N HIS A 423 -13.27 10.18 22.89
CA HIS A 423 -14.14 9.15 22.34
C HIS A 423 -15.26 9.76 21.48
N ARG A 424 -15.68 9.02 20.45
CA ARG A 424 -16.83 9.38 19.60
C ARG A 424 -18.17 9.16 20.30
N SER A 425 -18.20 8.35 21.36
CA SER A 425 -19.38 8.11 22.19
C SER A 425 -19.88 9.41 22.84
N HIS A 426 -21.15 9.76 22.59
CA HIS A 426 -21.74 11.00 23.12
C HIS A 426 -21.69 11.06 24.66
N ASP A 427 -21.99 9.94 25.34
CA ASP A 427 -22.00 9.83 26.80
C ASP A 427 -20.64 10.04 27.44
N GLU A 428 -19.56 9.74 26.71
CA GLU A 428 -18.19 9.98 27.16
C GLU A 428 -17.72 11.37 26.77
N TRP A 429 -18.03 11.82 25.55
CA TRP A 429 -17.67 13.14 25.01
C TRP A 429 -18.17 14.30 25.89
N VAL A 430 -19.45 14.28 26.27
CA VAL A 430 -20.07 15.37 27.05
C VAL A 430 -19.44 15.53 28.45
N LYS A 431 -18.81 14.47 28.97
CA LYS A 431 -18.10 14.51 30.27
C LYS A 431 -16.70 15.12 30.15
N THR A 432 -16.20 15.33 28.95
CA THR A 432 -14.82 15.83 28.75
C THR A 432 -14.73 17.35 28.95
N PRO A 433 -13.59 17.85 29.47
CA PRO A 433 -13.33 19.28 29.52
C PRO A 433 -13.19 19.93 28.14
N HIS A 434 -12.89 19.12 27.10
CA HIS A 434 -12.82 19.58 25.71
C HIS A 434 -14.19 20.03 25.21
N CYS A 435 -15.22 19.22 25.44
CA CYS A 435 -16.59 19.54 25.08
C CYS A 435 -17.07 20.82 25.75
N SER A 436 -16.88 20.95 27.07
CA SER A 436 -17.27 22.17 27.79
C SER A 436 -16.51 23.40 27.29
N THR A 437 -15.21 23.28 27.04
CA THR A 437 -14.40 24.39 26.52
C THR A 437 -14.85 24.84 25.13
N LEU A 438 -15.02 23.90 24.18
CA LEU A 438 -15.46 24.19 22.81
C LEU A 438 -16.83 24.88 22.77
N ASN A 439 -17.76 24.45 23.63
CA ASN A 439 -19.09 25.07 23.75
C ASN A 439 -19.05 26.50 24.33
N THR A 440 -17.94 26.92 24.95
CA THR A 440 -17.78 28.29 25.49
C THR A 440 -17.09 29.26 24.56
N ILE A 441 -16.51 28.79 23.45
CA ILE A 441 -15.79 29.65 22.50
C ILE A 441 -16.82 30.53 21.77
N PRO A 442 -16.71 31.87 21.79
CA PRO A 442 -17.62 32.75 21.07
C PRO A 442 -17.53 32.55 19.55
N ILE A 443 -18.66 32.68 18.83
CA ILE A 443 -18.73 32.48 17.38
C ILE A 443 -17.73 33.34 16.58
N ASP A 444 -17.46 34.58 17.01
CA ASP A 444 -16.49 35.45 16.36
C ASP A 444 -15.06 34.89 16.43
N VAL A 445 -14.71 34.24 17.55
CA VAL A 445 -13.41 33.57 17.76
C VAL A 445 -13.35 32.28 16.94
N GLN A 446 -14.45 31.54 16.83
CA GLN A 446 -14.54 30.33 15.98
C GLN A 446 -14.29 30.68 14.51
N ARG A 447 -14.97 31.72 13.98
CA ARG A 447 -14.79 32.20 12.61
C ARG A 447 -13.37 32.70 12.36
N GLN A 448 -12.80 33.41 13.33
CA GLN A 448 -11.43 33.86 13.22
C GLN A 448 -10.43 32.71 13.21
N TRP A 449 -10.63 31.69 14.06
CA TRP A 449 -9.83 30.47 14.01
C TRP A 449 -9.92 29.83 12.62
N ALA A 450 -11.12 29.66 12.07
CA ALA A 450 -11.33 29.07 10.75
C ALA A 450 -10.58 29.83 9.65
N ALA A 451 -10.66 31.17 9.65
CA ALA A 451 -9.94 32.00 8.70
C ALA A 451 -8.41 31.87 8.84
N LEU A 452 -7.87 31.88 10.06
CA LEU A 452 -6.43 31.69 10.29
C LEU A 452 -5.97 30.28 9.91
N PHE A 453 -6.78 29.26 10.21
CA PHE A 453 -6.51 27.87 9.88
C PHE A 453 -6.45 27.66 8.36
N LEU A 454 -7.46 28.13 7.63
CA LEU A 454 -7.50 28.03 6.18
C LEU A 454 -6.38 28.84 5.53
N ASN A 455 -6.09 30.07 5.98
CA ASN A 455 -4.96 30.85 5.45
C ASN A 455 -3.60 30.14 5.62
N MET A 456 -3.42 29.35 6.68
CA MET A 456 -2.20 28.56 6.87
C MET A 456 -2.12 27.33 5.97
N LEU A 457 -3.25 26.76 5.55
CA LEU A 457 -3.31 25.55 4.70
C LEU A 457 -3.47 25.86 3.21
N LEU A 458 -4.14 26.96 2.89
CA LEU A 458 -4.58 27.40 1.56
C LEU A 458 -4.30 28.90 1.36
N PRO A 459 -3.03 29.35 1.37
CA PRO A 459 -2.70 30.78 1.26
C PRO A 459 -3.08 31.43 -0.08
N GLU A 460 -3.38 30.63 -1.11
CA GLU A 460 -3.72 31.10 -2.47
C GLU A 460 -5.23 31.01 -2.79
N ALA A 461 -6.05 30.44 -1.91
CA ALA A 461 -7.48 30.26 -2.15
C ALA A 461 -8.30 31.35 -1.43
N GLU A 462 -9.21 32.02 -2.16
CA GLU A 462 -10.24 32.87 -1.56
C GLU A 462 -11.31 32.00 -0.88
N VAL A 463 -10.99 31.38 0.25
CA VAL A 463 -11.96 30.62 1.05
C VAL A 463 -12.56 31.53 2.11
N VAL A 464 -13.84 31.83 1.96
CA VAL A 464 -14.58 32.75 2.83
C VAL A 464 -15.54 31.93 3.71
N VAL A 465 -15.19 31.76 4.99
CA VAL A 465 -16.07 31.17 6.03
C VAL A 465 -16.85 32.33 6.68
N THR A 466 -17.94 32.79 6.06
CA THR A 466 -18.67 33.99 6.53
C THR A 466 -20.12 33.78 6.96
N GLU A 467 -20.70 32.60 6.75
CA GLU A 467 -22.16 32.41 6.92
C GLU A 467 -22.55 31.42 8.03
N GLU A 468 -21.62 30.61 8.54
CA GLU A 468 -21.90 29.55 9.50
C GLU A 468 -22.20 30.09 10.91
N GLN A 469 -23.16 29.46 11.59
CA GLN A 469 -23.70 29.94 12.87
C GLN A 469 -23.06 29.28 14.11
N ASP A 470 -22.39 28.13 13.94
CA ASP A 470 -21.78 27.37 15.03
C ASP A 470 -20.53 26.57 14.61
N MET A 471 -19.81 26.04 15.60
CA MET A 471 -18.56 25.31 15.42
C MET A 471 -18.73 24.01 14.61
N PRO A 472 -19.76 23.15 14.84
CA PRO A 472 -20.02 22.00 13.99
C PRO A 472 -20.12 22.34 12.51
N SER A 473 -20.93 23.34 12.13
CA SER A 473 -21.08 23.74 10.73
C SER A 473 -19.78 24.26 10.12
N ILE A 474 -19.01 25.06 10.86
CA ILE A 474 -17.68 25.54 10.43
C ILE A 474 -16.75 24.34 10.16
N LEU A 475 -16.67 23.38 11.07
CA LEU A 475 -15.80 22.21 10.92
C LEU A 475 -16.23 21.31 9.76
N THR A 476 -17.53 21.11 9.57
CA THR A 476 -18.08 20.35 8.43
C THR A 476 -17.71 21.01 7.11
N LYS A 477 -17.84 22.34 7.00
CA LYS A 477 -17.53 23.06 5.76
C LYS A 477 -16.04 23.08 5.46
N ILE A 478 -15.19 23.21 6.48
CA ILE A 478 -13.74 23.07 6.34
C ILE A 478 -13.39 21.66 5.85
N GLY A 479 -13.99 20.61 6.43
CA GLY A 479 -13.79 19.24 5.99
C GLY A 479 -14.13 19.04 4.51
N ASP A 480 -15.33 19.47 4.11
CA ASP A 480 -15.80 19.45 2.72
C ASP A 480 -14.83 20.16 1.76
N SER A 481 -14.38 21.36 2.12
CA SER A 481 -13.47 22.16 1.29
C SER A 481 -12.07 21.57 1.16
N LEU A 482 -11.60 20.84 2.17
CA LEU A 482 -10.28 20.19 2.14
C LEU A 482 -10.28 18.87 1.36
N GLY A 483 -11.44 18.22 1.20
CA GLY A 483 -11.59 16.93 0.53
C GLY A 483 -11.42 16.97 -0.99
N GLU A 484 -11.59 18.15 -1.63
CA GLU A 484 -11.51 18.32 -3.08
C GLU A 484 -10.07 18.21 -3.62
N ASP A 485 -9.05 18.53 -2.80
CA ASP A 485 -7.64 18.47 -3.18
C ASP A 485 -6.98 17.17 -2.67
N GLY A 486 -6.58 16.28 -3.59
CA GLY A 486 -5.99 14.96 -3.29
C GLY A 486 -4.62 14.93 -2.57
N GLY A 487 -4.22 15.99 -1.85
CA GLY A 487 -2.92 16.16 -1.19
C GLY A 487 -2.89 15.82 0.30
N GLU A 488 -1.79 16.19 0.99
CA GLU A 488 -1.48 15.93 2.42
C GLU A 488 -2.48 16.51 3.45
N ARG A 489 -3.54 17.19 2.99
CA ARG A 489 -4.49 17.95 3.82
C ARG A 489 -5.60 17.10 4.43
N TRP A 490 -5.75 15.85 3.98
CA TRP A 490 -6.80 14.94 4.44
C TRP A 490 -6.73 14.62 5.95
N VAL A 491 -5.54 14.70 6.57
CA VAL A 491 -5.40 14.52 8.04
C VAL A 491 -6.19 15.59 8.80
N PHE A 492 -6.18 16.82 8.27
CA PHE A 492 -6.92 17.94 8.82
C PHE A 492 -8.42 17.83 8.53
N GLU A 493 -8.80 17.41 7.33
CA GLU A 493 -10.17 17.12 6.92
C GLU A 493 -10.84 16.15 7.90
N VAL A 494 -10.25 14.97 8.09
CA VAL A 494 -10.80 13.92 8.95
C VAL A 494 -10.84 14.36 10.41
N ALA A 495 -9.79 15.05 10.87
CA ALA A 495 -9.77 15.59 12.23
C ALA A 495 -10.89 16.62 12.47
N CYS A 496 -11.15 17.51 11.51
CA CYS A 496 -12.25 18.48 11.60
C CYS A 496 -13.61 17.78 11.61
N LEU A 497 -13.85 16.84 10.69
CA LEU A 497 -15.10 16.09 10.60
C LEU A 497 -15.36 15.21 11.83
N GLU A 498 -14.32 14.58 12.38
CA GLU A 498 -14.38 13.82 13.64
C GLU A 498 -14.82 14.70 14.82
N VAL A 499 -14.31 15.93 14.91
CA VAL A 499 -14.75 16.87 15.96
C VAL A 499 -16.17 17.38 15.66
N ALA A 500 -16.51 17.62 14.40
CA ALA A 500 -17.84 18.09 13.99
C ALA A 500 -18.94 17.11 14.42
N VAL A 501 -18.77 15.81 14.14
CA VAL A 501 -19.76 14.78 14.53
C VAL A 501 -19.87 14.59 16.05
N ARG A 502 -18.82 14.90 16.82
CA ARG A 502 -18.87 14.88 18.29
C ARG A 502 -19.65 16.06 18.86
N LEU A 503 -19.42 17.27 18.34
CA LEU A 503 -20.09 18.50 18.79
C LEU A 503 -21.55 18.55 18.32
N GLY A 504 -21.82 18.13 17.09
CA GLY A 504 -23.13 18.08 16.47
C GLY A 504 -23.50 16.66 16.07
N PRO A 505 -23.79 15.74 17.02
CA PRO A 505 -24.09 14.34 16.72
C PRO A 505 -25.36 14.17 15.88
N GLY A 506 -26.25 15.17 15.85
CA GLY A 506 -27.43 15.20 14.99
C GLY A 506 -27.21 15.76 13.58
N CYS A 507 -25.99 16.20 13.24
CA CYS A 507 -25.67 16.73 11.91
C CYS A 507 -25.37 15.59 10.95
N TYR A 508 -26.36 15.17 10.16
CA TYR A 508 -26.18 14.07 9.19
C TYR A 508 -25.11 14.40 8.13
N GLU A 509 -25.00 15.66 7.70
CA GLU A 509 -24.02 16.11 6.70
C GLU A 509 -22.57 15.87 7.16
N ALA A 510 -22.28 16.15 8.44
CA ALA A 510 -20.97 15.88 9.04
C ALA A 510 -20.62 14.38 9.00
N TRP A 511 -21.59 13.51 9.32
CA TRP A 511 -21.42 12.06 9.26
C TRP A 511 -21.27 11.53 7.84
N CYS A 512 -22.04 12.07 6.89
CA CYS A 512 -21.94 11.73 5.47
C CYS A 512 -20.53 12.08 4.93
N ASN A 513 -20.08 13.31 5.17
CA ASN A 513 -18.75 13.77 4.74
C ASN A 513 -17.65 12.93 5.40
N LEU A 514 -17.76 12.62 6.70
CA LEU A 514 -16.81 11.75 7.39
C LEU A 514 -16.74 10.35 6.76
N GLY A 515 -17.88 9.78 6.39
CA GLY A 515 -17.97 8.50 5.70
C GLY A 515 -17.26 8.51 4.34
N LEU A 516 -17.44 9.58 3.56
CA LEU A 516 -16.77 9.78 2.28
C LEU A 516 -15.25 9.95 2.45
N SER A 517 -14.81 10.76 3.42
CA SER A 517 -13.38 10.97 3.72
C SER A 517 -12.70 9.66 4.10
N TYR A 518 -13.33 8.85 4.96
CA TYR A 518 -12.81 7.52 5.32
C TYR A 518 -12.75 6.54 4.15
N LYS A 519 -13.75 6.55 3.26
CA LYS A 519 -13.69 5.76 2.02
C LYS A 519 -12.53 6.21 1.14
N GLY A 520 -12.34 7.52 1.00
CA GLY A 520 -11.21 8.12 0.29
C GLY A 520 -9.87 7.69 0.88
N MET A 521 -9.74 7.72 2.22
CA MET A 521 -8.59 7.20 2.93
C MET A 521 -8.38 5.71 2.69
N GLY A 522 -9.44 4.89 2.73
CA GLY A 522 -9.37 3.47 2.42
C GLY A 522 -8.83 3.23 1.01
N LYS A 523 -9.23 4.04 0.03
CA LYS A 523 -8.72 3.96 -1.34
C LYS A 523 -7.23 4.28 -1.43
N ARG A 524 -6.79 5.36 -0.77
CA ARG A 524 -5.40 5.84 -0.76
C ARG A 524 -4.48 4.88 0.01
N THR A 525 -4.87 4.51 1.24
CA THR A 525 -4.05 3.71 2.15
C THR A 525 -4.18 2.21 1.93
N GLY A 526 -5.32 1.74 1.40
CA GLY A 526 -5.66 0.31 1.32
C GLY A 526 -6.05 -0.28 2.67
N SER A 527 -6.32 0.56 3.67
CA SER A 527 -6.65 0.11 5.02
C SER A 527 -8.10 -0.33 5.12
N ALA A 528 -8.33 -1.62 5.41
CA ALA A 528 -9.65 -2.15 5.70
C ALA A 528 -10.34 -1.40 6.85
N LYS A 529 -9.57 -1.01 7.89
CA LYS A 529 -10.06 -0.21 9.02
C LYS A 529 -10.69 1.11 8.57
N MET A 530 -10.15 1.77 7.55
CA MET A 530 -10.74 3.01 7.06
C MET A 530 -12.06 2.76 6.32
N TYR A 531 -12.20 1.66 5.59
CA TYR A 531 -13.50 1.27 5.02
C TYR A 531 -14.51 0.88 6.10
N GLU A 532 -14.09 0.23 7.19
CA GLU A 532 -14.94 -0.05 8.35
C GLU A 532 -15.44 1.24 9.00
N GLU A 533 -14.56 2.23 9.23
CA GLU A 533 -14.95 3.54 9.77
C GLU A 533 -15.87 4.30 8.81
N SER A 534 -15.69 4.15 7.50
CA SER A 534 -16.61 4.69 6.48
C SER A 534 -18.02 4.10 6.63
N VAL A 535 -18.12 2.78 6.78
CA VAL A 535 -19.41 2.10 7.02
C VAL A 535 -20.05 2.56 8.33
N VAL A 536 -19.28 2.71 9.40
CA VAL A 536 -19.79 3.20 10.69
C VAL A 536 -20.36 4.63 10.55
N ALA A 537 -19.63 5.52 9.89
CA ALA A 537 -20.07 6.91 9.70
C ALA A 537 -21.34 7.00 8.83
N SER A 538 -21.40 6.26 7.71
CA SER A 538 -22.60 6.22 6.86
C SER A 538 -23.82 5.58 7.54
N ARG A 539 -23.62 4.57 8.41
CA ARG A 539 -24.72 4.02 9.22
C ARG A 539 -25.31 5.09 10.15
N HIS A 540 -24.47 5.85 10.83
CA HIS A 540 -24.94 6.94 11.69
C HIS A 540 -25.64 8.05 10.90
N ALA A 541 -25.10 8.46 9.74
CA ALA A 541 -25.79 9.39 8.86
C ALA A 541 -27.20 8.89 8.48
N LEU A 542 -27.33 7.60 8.15
CA LEU A 542 -28.61 6.98 7.79
C LEU A 542 -29.60 6.89 8.98
N GLU A 543 -29.12 6.68 10.20
CA GLU A 543 -29.93 6.66 11.43
C GLU A 543 -30.55 8.04 11.73
N LEU A 544 -29.84 9.12 11.39
CA LEU A 544 -30.31 10.50 11.59
C LEU A 544 -31.35 10.94 10.56
N LEU A 545 -31.46 10.25 9.43
CA LEU A 545 -32.40 10.59 8.36
C LEU A 545 -33.73 9.83 8.55
N PRO A 546 -34.87 10.50 8.77
CA PRO A 546 -36.18 9.83 8.79
C PRO A 546 -36.49 9.11 7.48
N ALA A 547 -37.36 8.08 7.52
CA ALA A 547 -37.74 7.31 6.33
C ALA A 547 -38.31 8.17 5.17
N SER A 548 -38.93 9.30 5.50
CA SER A 548 -39.49 10.26 4.54
C SER A 548 -38.51 11.31 4.03
N HIS A 549 -37.24 11.29 4.48
CA HIS A 549 -36.26 12.30 4.10
C HIS A 549 -35.87 12.16 2.62
N PRO A 550 -35.85 13.26 1.84
CA PRO A 550 -35.58 13.21 0.40
C PRO A 550 -34.19 12.66 0.05
N GLU A 551 -33.22 12.79 0.94
CA GLU A 551 -31.83 12.34 0.73
C GLU A 551 -31.54 10.93 1.26
N ARG A 552 -32.51 10.29 1.93
CA ARG A 552 -32.34 8.93 2.45
C ARG A 552 -31.93 7.90 1.38
N PRO A 553 -32.45 7.93 0.13
CA PRO A 553 -32.00 7.01 -0.91
C PRO A 553 -30.53 7.19 -1.31
N GLN A 554 -30.03 8.42 -1.28
CA GLN A 554 -28.62 8.74 -1.55
C GLN A 554 -27.74 8.17 -0.44
N GLU A 555 -28.10 8.37 0.83
CA GLU A 555 -27.33 7.83 1.96
C GLU A 555 -27.30 6.29 1.97
N LEU A 556 -28.44 5.64 1.68
CA LEU A 556 -28.49 4.18 1.48
C LEU A 556 -27.53 3.73 0.36
N SER A 557 -27.44 4.51 -0.72
CA SER A 557 -26.51 4.24 -1.81
C SER A 557 -25.05 4.46 -1.40
N LEU A 558 -24.75 5.47 -0.57
CA LEU A 558 -23.41 5.72 -0.04
C LEU A 558 -22.97 4.60 0.91
N LEU A 559 -23.84 4.17 1.83
CA LEU A 559 -23.60 3.01 2.69
C LEU A 559 -23.39 1.73 1.88
N GLY A 560 -24.25 1.49 0.88
CA GLY A 560 -24.09 0.35 -0.05
C GLY A 560 -22.74 0.36 -0.77
N ASN A 561 -22.29 1.54 -1.20
CA ASN A 561 -20.98 1.72 -1.83
C ASN A 561 -19.80 1.54 -0.84
N ALA A 562 -19.94 1.95 0.41
CA ALA A 562 -18.91 1.76 1.44
C ALA A 562 -18.73 0.27 1.78
N LEU A 563 -19.86 -0.44 1.95
CA LEU A 563 -19.89 -1.90 2.15
C LEU A 563 -19.31 -2.67 0.95
N TRP A 564 -19.58 -2.21 -0.27
CA TRP A 564 -18.96 -2.76 -1.47
C TRP A 564 -17.44 -2.57 -1.47
N SER A 565 -16.94 -1.36 -1.16
CA SER A 565 -15.48 -1.13 -1.07
C SER A 565 -14.82 -1.93 0.06
N LEU A 566 -15.53 -2.18 1.17
CA LEU A 566 -15.07 -3.09 2.22
C LEU A 566 -14.95 -4.53 1.69
N TYR A 567 -15.98 -5.03 1.00
CA TYR A 567 -15.95 -6.35 0.35
C TYR A 567 -14.79 -6.48 -0.64
N GLU A 568 -14.56 -5.48 -1.50
CA GLU A 568 -13.42 -5.50 -2.42
C GLU A 568 -12.08 -5.57 -1.69
N CYS A 569 -11.98 -4.96 -0.51
CA CYS A 569 -10.76 -4.91 0.28
C CYS A 569 -10.47 -6.22 1.05
N ASN A 570 -11.50 -6.86 1.61
CA ASN A 570 -11.32 -7.98 2.55
C ASN A 570 -12.03 -9.29 2.14
N GLY A 571 -12.86 -9.27 1.09
CA GLY A 571 -13.64 -10.42 0.62
C GLY A 571 -14.87 -10.77 1.47
N ASP A 572 -15.31 -9.90 2.38
CA ASP A 572 -16.44 -10.16 3.29
C ASP A 572 -17.78 -10.24 2.54
N VAL A 573 -18.26 -11.47 2.37
CA VAL A 573 -19.54 -11.78 1.71
C VAL A 573 -20.74 -11.16 2.42
N ASN A 574 -20.67 -10.96 3.74
CA ASN A 574 -21.76 -10.33 4.47
C ASN A 574 -21.89 -8.86 4.08
N ALA A 575 -20.76 -8.15 3.96
CA ALA A 575 -20.73 -6.78 3.46
C ALA A 575 -21.30 -6.67 2.03
N LEU A 576 -21.01 -7.64 1.15
CA LEU A 576 -21.61 -7.69 -0.20
C LEU A 576 -23.14 -7.88 -0.16
N ASN A 577 -23.63 -8.83 0.64
CA ASN A 577 -25.08 -9.07 0.75
C ASN A 577 -25.80 -7.85 1.36
N GLU A 578 -25.18 -7.22 2.35
CA GLU A 578 -25.73 -6.01 2.97
C GLU A 578 -25.72 -4.82 1.98
N SER A 579 -24.67 -4.66 1.17
CA SER A 579 -24.62 -3.68 0.08
C SER A 579 -25.79 -3.84 -0.89
N ILE A 580 -26.10 -5.06 -1.31
CA ILE A 580 -27.26 -5.37 -2.18
C ILE A 580 -28.57 -4.97 -1.49
N SER A 581 -28.72 -5.26 -0.20
CA SER A 581 -29.92 -4.90 0.55
C SER A 581 -30.13 -3.38 0.56
N HIS A 582 -29.12 -2.60 0.92
CA HIS A 582 -29.22 -1.14 0.97
C HIS A 582 -29.44 -0.52 -0.42
N HIS A 583 -28.83 -1.07 -1.48
CA HIS A 583 -29.11 -0.62 -2.85
C HIS A 583 -30.53 -0.95 -3.31
N ARG A 584 -31.12 -2.08 -2.89
CA ARG A 584 -32.53 -2.40 -3.13
C ARG A 584 -33.45 -1.44 -2.39
N ASP A 585 -33.15 -1.13 -1.13
CA ASP A 585 -33.93 -0.18 -0.32
C ASP A 585 -33.86 1.23 -0.92
N ALA A 586 -32.68 1.69 -1.34
CA ALA A 586 -32.52 2.96 -2.05
C ALA A 586 -33.39 3.02 -3.31
N LEU A 587 -33.37 1.95 -4.11
CA LEU A 587 -34.17 1.87 -5.34
C LEU A 587 -35.68 1.85 -5.07
N ALA A 588 -36.12 1.24 -3.98
CA ALA A 588 -37.53 1.18 -3.59
C ALA A 588 -38.09 2.56 -3.19
N LEU A 589 -37.25 3.43 -2.64
CA LEU A 589 -37.65 4.78 -2.21
C LEU A 589 -37.74 5.78 -3.37
N TRP A 590 -37.08 5.53 -4.50
CA TRP A 590 -37.16 6.42 -5.66
C TRP A 590 -38.49 6.28 -6.41
N PRO A 591 -39.21 7.38 -6.71
CA PRO A 591 -40.30 7.33 -7.69
C PRO A 591 -39.80 6.87 -9.06
N ALA A 592 -40.62 6.13 -9.82
CA ALA A 592 -40.20 5.57 -11.11
C ALA A 592 -39.70 6.60 -12.13
N ALA A 593 -40.20 7.85 -12.05
CA ALA A 593 -39.83 8.95 -12.93
C ALA A 593 -38.74 9.88 -12.35
N HIS A 594 -38.14 9.54 -11.21
CA HIS A 594 -37.15 10.40 -10.55
C HIS A 594 -35.83 10.44 -11.34
N SER A 595 -35.25 11.63 -11.49
CA SER A 595 -34.04 11.85 -12.29
C SER A 595 -32.83 11.09 -11.75
N GLU A 596 -32.71 10.92 -10.43
CA GLU A 596 -31.58 10.19 -9.81
C GLU A 596 -31.78 8.67 -9.70
N ARG A 597 -32.94 8.14 -10.11
CA ARG A 597 -33.25 6.71 -9.99
C ARG A 597 -32.27 5.83 -10.79
N TYR A 598 -31.71 6.35 -11.89
CA TYR A 598 -30.74 5.61 -12.70
C TYR A 598 -29.49 5.25 -11.90
N ALA A 599 -29.03 6.10 -10.97
CA ALA A 599 -27.79 5.85 -10.23
C ALA A 599 -27.95 4.63 -9.30
N SER A 600 -29.08 4.53 -8.60
CA SER A 600 -29.39 3.34 -7.78
C SER A 600 -29.58 2.08 -8.62
N LEU A 601 -30.18 2.19 -9.82
CA LEU A 601 -30.31 1.06 -10.76
C LEU A 601 -28.93 0.58 -11.26
N ILE A 602 -28.02 1.51 -11.57
CA ILE A 602 -26.65 1.18 -11.99
C ILE A 602 -25.91 0.48 -10.86
N ASN A 603 -25.90 1.06 -9.65
CA ASN A 603 -25.17 0.50 -8.51
C ASN A 603 -25.69 -0.90 -8.15
N LEU A 604 -27.02 -1.07 -8.05
CA LEU A 604 -27.62 -2.38 -7.78
C LEU A 604 -27.29 -3.40 -8.89
N GLY A 605 -27.40 -2.98 -10.16
CA GLY A 605 -27.08 -3.82 -11.31
C GLY A 605 -25.62 -4.30 -11.30
N SER A 606 -24.68 -3.41 -10.98
CA SER A 606 -23.26 -3.75 -10.86
C SER A 606 -22.99 -4.75 -9.74
N VAL A 607 -23.53 -4.53 -8.53
CA VAL A 607 -23.29 -5.41 -7.38
C VAL A 607 -23.94 -6.80 -7.58
N LEU A 608 -25.11 -6.88 -8.24
CA LEU A 608 -25.75 -8.14 -8.61
C LEU A 608 -24.95 -8.93 -9.66
N GLY A 609 -24.27 -8.24 -10.59
CA GLY A 609 -23.36 -8.89 -11.54
C GLY A 609 -22.20 -9.59 -10.84
N ILE A 610 -21.59 -8.93 -9.85
CA ILE A 610 -20.52 -9.50 -9.01
C ILE A 610 -21.04 -10.70 -8.19
N LEU A 611 -22.27 -10.62 -7.68
CA LEU A 611 -22.88 -11.76 -6.98
C LEU A 611 -22.93 -12.99 -7.89
N PHE A 612 -23.39 -12.84 -9.14
CA PHE A 612 -23.40 -13.92 -10.13
C PHE A 612 -22.01 -14.49 -10.39
N GLU A 613 -21.01 -13.65 -10.61
CA GLU A 613 -19.63 -14.11 -10.84
C GLU A 613 -19.11 -14.97 -9.68
N ARG A 614 -19.56 -14.68 -8.46
CA ARG A 614 -19.17 -15.42 -7.24
C ARG A 614 -19.93 -16.73 -7.04
N ASN A 615 -21.25 -16.75 -7.24
CA ASN A 615 -22.10 -17.88 -6.83
C ASN A 615 -22.88 -18.56 -7.97
N GLY A 616 -22.80 -18.03 -9.20
CA GLY A 616 -23.51 -18.55 -10.37
C GLY A 616 -25.03 -18.29 -10.37
N ASP A 617 -25.55 -17.40 -9.52
CA ASP A 617 -26.99 -17.12 -9.42
C ASP A 617 -27.54 -16.41 -10.67
N ARG A 618 -28.10 -17.20 -11.59
CA ARG A 618 -28.70 -16.70 -12.83
C ARG A 618 -29.85 -15.72 -12.58
N GLY A 619 -30.53 -15.80 -11.43
CA GLY A 619 -31.56 -14.85 -11.04
C GLY A 619 -30.97 -13.46 -10.84
N ALA A 620 -29.86 -13.36 -10.09
CA ALA A 620 -29.14 -12.11 -9.88
C ALA A 620 -28.62 -11.49 -11.18
N LEU A 621 -28.11 -12.30 -12.12
CA LEU A 621 -27.66 -11.80 -13.43
C LEU A 621 -28.81 -11.24 -14.28
N ASN A 622 -29.95 -11.94 -14.33
CA ASN A 622 -31.13 -11.44 -15.04
C ASN A 622 -31.68 -10.16 -14.41
N GLU A 623 -31.68 -10.09 -13.08
CA GLU A 623 -32.05 -8.89 -12.33
C GLU A 623 -31.09 -7.72 -12.65
N SER A 624 -29.78 -7.97 -12.67
CA SER A 624 -28.76 -6.99 -13.07
C SER A 624 -29.03 -6.40 -14.45
N ILE A 625 -29.25 -7.24 -15.46
CA ILE A 625 -29.53 -6.80 -16.84
C ILE A 625 -30.83 -5.99 -16.90
N SER A 626 -31.87 -6.41 -16.17
CA SER A 626 -33.13 -5.69 -16.08
C SER A 626 -32.94 -4.27 -15.52
N HIS A 627 -32.22 -4.13 -14.40
CA HIS A 627 -31.95 -2.84 -13.77
C HIS A 627 -31.09 -1.93 -14.65
N LEU A 628 -30.06 -2.48 -15.30
CA LEU A 628 -29.18 -1.73 -16.20
C LEU A 628 -29.90 -1.26 -17.48
N ARG A 629 -30.84 -2.06 -18.02
CA ARG A 629 -31.75 -1.62 -19.09
C ARG A 629 -32.69 -0.50 -18.62
N GLY A 630 -33.22 -0.63 -17.40
CA GLY A 630 -34.04 0.41 -16.76
C GLY A 630 -33.28 1.73 -16.59
N ALA A 631 -32.02 1.67 -16.13
CA ALA A 631 -31.17 2.84 -15.99
C ALA A 631 -30.94 3.52 -17.35
N LEU A 632 -30.62 2.73 -18.39
CA LEU A 632 -30.38 3.25 -19.73
C LEU A 632 -31.63 3.91 -20.35
N ALA A 633 -32.83 3.44 -20.02
CA ALA A 633 -34.09 4.02 -20.46
C ALA A 633 -34.38 5.39 -19.82
N LEU A 634 -33.87 5.64 -18.60
CA LEU A 634 -34.02 6.92 -17.90
C LEU A 634 -32.99 7.98 -18.33
N LEU A 635 -31.95 7.59 -19.07
CA LEU A 635 -30.84 8.47 -19.43
C LEU A 635 -30.98 8.95 -20.88
N PRO A 636 -31.33 10.21 -21.18
CA PRO A 636 -31.33 10.72 -22.55
C PRO A 636 -29.97 10.60 -23.24
N ALA A 637 -29.93 10.62 -24.57
CA ALA A 637 -28.69 10.49 -25.36
C ALA A 637 -27.60 11.51 -24.98
N SER A 638 -28.00 12.71 -24.54
CA SER A 638 -27.11 13.79 -24.10
C SER A 638 -26.65 13.68 -22.65
N HIS A 639 -27.11 12.69 -21.89
CA HIS A 639 -26.82 12.60 -20.46
C HIS A 639 -25.36 12.15 -20.22
N PRO A 640 -24.56 12.85 -19.40
CA PRO A 640 -23.16 12.50 -19.15
C PRO A 640 -22.95 11.07 -18.67
N SER A 641 -23.82 10.60 -17.77
CA SER A 641 -23.75 9.25 -17.19
C SER A 641 -24.26 8.12 -18.10
N ARG A 642 -24.85 8.41 -19.27
CA ARG A 642 -25.36 7.38 -20.19
C ARG A 642 -24.27 6.40 -20.59
N GLN A 643 -23.05 6.90 -20.69
CA GLN A 643 -21.88 6.13 -21.02
C GLN A 643 -21.60 4.97 -20.03
N PHE A 644 -21.62 5.27 -18.73
CA PHE A 644 -21.39 4.26 -17.70
C PHE A 644 -22.48 3.17 -17.71
N SER A 645 -23.73 3.57 -17.96
CA SER A 645 -24.84 2.62 -18.07
C SER A 645 -24.68 1.66 -19.25
N LEU A 646 -24.23 2.15 -20.42
CA LEU A 646 -24.00 1.32 -21.60
C LEU A 646 -22.86 0.32 -21.38
N ASN A 647 -21.74 0.77 -20.79
CA ASN A 647 -20.63 -0.12 -20.44
C ASN A 647 -21.05 -1.21 -19.44
N ASN A 648 -21.79 -0.85 -18.39
CA ASN A 648 -22.23 -1.81 -17.38
C ASN A 648 -23.23 -2.82 -17.94
N LEU A 649 -24.17 -2.38 -18.77
CA LEU A 649 -25.09 -3.28 -19.47
C LEU A 649 -24.35 -4.23 -20.42
N GLY A 650 -23.37 -3.71 -21.17
CA GLY A 650 -22.49 -4.52 -22.01
C GLY A 650 -21.77 -5.60 -21.22
N ASN A 651 -21.24 -5.27 -20.04
CA ASN A 651 -20.55 -6.23 -19.16
C ASN A 651 -21.51 -7.36 -18.73
N ALA A 652 -22.70 -7.00 -18.23
CA ALA A 652 -23.70 -7.97 -17.81
C ALA A 652 -24.16 -8.90 -18.96
N LEU A 653 -24.32 -8.36 -20.17
CA LEU A 653 -24.66 -9.14 -21.36
C LEU A 653 -23.52 -10.07 -21.82
N LYS A 654 -22.26 -9.63 -21.69
CA LYS A 654 -21.10 -10.49 -21.95
C LYS A 654 -21.05 -11.65 -20.95
N ILE A 655 -21.28 -11.37 -19.66
CA ILE A 655 -21.36 -12.41 -18.62
C ILE A 655 -22.49 -13.40 -18.93
N LEU A 656 -23.64 -12.91 -19.42
CA LEU A 656 -24.74 -13.77 -19.88
C LEU A 656 -24.35 -14.65 -21.07
N PHE A 657 -23.59 -14.13 -22.04
CA PHE A 657 -23.00 -14.93 -23.11
C PHE A 657 -22.08 -16.02 -22.53
N ASP A 658 -21.14 -15.67 -21.66
CA ASP A 658 -20.19 -16.62 -21.05
C ASP A 658 -20.95 -17.76 -20.32
N ALA A 659 -22.10 -17.45 -19.72
CA ALA A 659 -22.95 -18.39 -18.98
C ALA A 659 -23.96 -19.18 -19.83
N SER A 660 -24.28 -18.76 -21.06
CA SER A 660 -25.33 -19.36 -21.90
C SER A 660 -24.81 -19.94 -23.21
N GLY A 661 -23.70 -19.44 -23.73
CA GLY A 661 -23.20 -19.72 -25.08
C GLY A 661 -23.99 -19.07 -26.22
N ASP A 662 -25.09 -18.35 -25.95
CA ASP A 662 -25.89 -17.67 -26.97
C ASP A 662 -25.21 -16.40 -27.46
N ILE A 663 -24.83 -16.35 -28.74
CA ILE A 663 -24.14 -15.22 -29.36
C ILE A 663 -24.96 -13.92 -29.39
N LYS A 664 -26.29 -13.98 -29.21
CA LYS A 664 -27.15 -12.78 -29.22
C LYS A 664 -26.78 -11.76 -28.13
N PRO A 665 -26.70 -12.13 -26.83
CA PRO A 665 -26.16 -11.27 -25.79
C PRO A 665 -24.78 -10.67 -26.10
N LEU A 666 -23.88 -11.44 -26.73
CA LEU A 666 -22.55 -10.94 -27.11
C LEU A 666 -22.64 -9.84 -28.16
N ASN A 667 -23.43 -10.04 -29.22
CA ASN A 667 -23.66 -9.02 -30.24
C ASN A 667 -24.33 -7.76 -29.67
N GLU A 668 -25.29 -7.94 -28.75
CA GLU A 668 -25.92 -6.82 -28.05
C GLU A 668 -24.88 -6.06 -27.20
N SER A 669 -23.98 -6.76 -26.49
CA SER A 669 -22.91 -6.14 -25.71
C SER A 669 -21.96 -5.30 -26.58
N ILE A 670 -21.57 -5.82 -27.76
CA ILE A 670 -20.72 -5.12 -28.71
C ILE A 670 -21.40 -3.84 -29.20
N SER A 671 -22.70 -3.88 -29.48
CA SER A 671 -23.48 -2.70 -29.85
C SER A 671 -23.44 -1.64 -28.75
N HIS A 672 -23.72 -2.03 -27.49
CA HIS A 672 -23.70 -1.09 -26.36
C HIS A 672 -22.31 -0.50 -26.12
N TYR A 673 -21.24 -1.30 -26.24
CA TYR A 673 -19.88 -0.78 -26.13
C TYR A 673 -19.52 0.18 -27.27
N ARG A 674 -20.01 -0.03 -28.49
CA ARG A 674 -19.81 0.91 -29.60
C ARG A 674 -20.56 2.22 -29.38
N ASP A 675 -21.80 2.15 -28.92
CA ASP A 675 -22.60 3.33 -28.56
C ASP A 675 -21.93 4.11 -27.43
N ALA A 676 -21.45 3.37 -26.42
CA ALA A 676 -20.70 3.90 -25.31
C ALA A 676 -19.46 4.69 -25.78
N LEU A 677 -18.71 4.06 -26.67
CA LEU A 677 -17.50 4.60 -27.25
C LEU A 677 -17.79 5.84 -28.14
N ALA A 678 -18.93 5.88 -28.83
CA ALA A 678 -19.35 7.01 -29.65
C ALA A 678 -19.66 8.26 -28.81
N LEU A 679 -20.13 8.11 -27.58
CA LEU A 679 -20.36 9.22 -26.64
C LEU A 679 -19.07 9.86 -26.11
N GLN A 680 -17.91 9.21 -26.30
CA GLN A 680 -16.61 9.68 -25.84
C GLN A 680 -15.63 9.84 -27.02
N PRO A 681 -15.83 10.76 -27.98
CA PRO A 681 -14.96 10.90 -29.16
C PRO A 681 -13.51 11.21 -28.76
N ALA A 682 -12.53 10.72 -29.53
CA ALA A 682 -11.13 11.06 -29.30
C ALA A 682 -10.93 12.59 -29.39
N PRO A 683 -10.15 13.23 -28.50
CA PRO A 683 -9.24 12.66 -27.48
C PRO A 683 -9.82 12.64 -26.04
N HIS A 684 -10.99 12.02 -25.81
CA HIS A 684 -11.56 11.89 -24.45
C HIS A 684 -10.70 11.00 -23.53
N ARG A 685 -10.28 11.54 -22.37
CA ARG A 685 -9.37 10.86 -21.41
C ARG A 685 -9.96 9.55 -20.85
N ASP A 686 -11.26 9.52 -20.58
CA ASP A 686 -11.91 8.35 -19.95
C ASP A 686 -12.46 7.29 -20.93
N ARG A 687 -12.07 7.34 -22.22
CA ARG A 687 -12.50 6.36 -23.25
C ARG A 687 -11.83 5.00 -23.08
N SER A 688 -10.75 4.90 -22.28
CA SER A 688 -9.91 3.69 -22.18
C SER A 688 -10.66 2.46 -21.66
N MET A 689 -11.65 2.62 -20.78
CA MET A 689 -12.45 1.51 -20.25
C MET A 689 -13.32 0.89 -21.35
N SER A 690 -14.03 1.72 -22.10
CA SER A 690 -14.92 1.33 -23.19
C SER A 690 -14.16 0.62 -24.31
N LEU A 691 -12.96 1.10 -24.64
CA LEU A 691 -12.05 0.46 -25.61
C LEU A 691 -11.66 -0.95 -25.18
N VAL A 692 -11.30 -1.15 -23.91
CA VAL A 692 -10.95 -2.48 -23.40
C VAL A 692 -12.15 -3.42 -23.39
N ASN A 693 -13.32 -2.95 -22.96
CA ASN A 693 -14.51 -3.78 -22.91
C ASN A 693 -14.97 -4.20 -24.33
N LEU A 694 -14.96 -3.26 -25.28
CA LEU A 694 -15.23 -3.56 -26.69
C LEU A 694 -14.21 -4.54 -27.26
N GLY A 695 -12.92 -4.31 -27.03
CA GLY A 695 -11.85 -5.19 -27.48
C GLY A 695 -12.01 -6.62 -26.96
N ASN A 696 -12.35 -6.79 -25.68
CA ASN A 696 -12.60 -8.10 -25.08
C ASN A 696 -13.80 -8.81 -25.72
N ALA A 697 -14.90 -8.08 -25.97
CA ALA A 697 -16.09 -8.65 -26.60
C ALA A 697 -15.83 -9.05 -28.06
N LEU A 698 -15.06 -8.26 -28.81
CA LEU A 698 -14.67 -8.56 -30.19
C LEU A 698 -13.70 -9.75 -30.30
N ARG A 699 -12.76 -9.90 -29.36
CA ARG A 699 -11.90 -11.09 -29.28
C ARG A 699 -12.74 -12.34 -29.01
N CYS A 700 -13.67 -12.23 -28.06
CA CYS A 700 -14.59 -13.31 -27.73
C CYS A 700 -15.49 -13.69 -28.92
N LEU A 701 -15.89 -12.73 -29.76
CA LEU A 701 -16.59 -12.99 -31.01
C LEU A 701 -15.72 -13.81 -31.97
N PHE A 702 -14.46 -13.39 -32.19
CA PHE A 702 -13.48 -14.12 -32.99
C PHE A 702 -13.29 -15.56 -32.51
N ASP A 703 -13.09 -15.76 -31.20
CA ASP A 703 -12.91 -17.10 -30.61
C ASP A 703 -14.11 -18.03 -30.91
N ARG A 704 -15.28 -17.45 -31.23
CA ARG A 704 -16.54 -18.17 -31.47
C ARG A 704 -16.89 -18.41 -32.93
N ASN A 705 -16.51 -17.50 -33.83
CA ASN A 705 -16.93 -17.56 -35.24
C ASN A 705 -15.78 -17.36 -36.23
N ASP A 706 -14.54 -17.33 -35.76
CA ASP A 706 -13.32 -17.08 -36.56
C ASP A 706 -13.37 -15.75 -37.36
N ASP A 707 -14.11 -14.73 -36.88
CA ASP A 707 -14.15 -13.40 -37.51
C ASP A 707 -12.84 -12.63 -37.29
N LEU A 708 -11.91 -12.79 -38.24
CA LEU A 708 -10.60 -12.14 -38.22
C LEU A 708 -10.70 -10.60 -38.23
N ASN A 709 -11.77 -10.01 -38.77
CA ASN A 709 -11.95 -8.55 -38.74
C ASN A 709 -12.27 -8.08 -37.32
N ALA A 710 -13.09 -8.83 -36.57
CA ALA A 710 -13.34 -8.56 -35.16
C ALA A 710 -12.04 -8.65 -34.32
N LEU A 711 -11.17 -9.62 -34.59
CA LEU A 711 -9.87 -9.72 -33.92
C LEU A 711 -8.95 -8.53 -34.23
N LYS A 712 -8.87 -8.10 -35.49
CA LYS A 712 -8.09 -6.92 -35.88
C LYS A 712 -8.63 -5.64 -35.25
N GLU A 713 -9.96 -5.49 -35.20
CA GLU A 713 -10.62 -4.38 -34.50
C GLU A 713 -10.31 -4.41 -33.00
N SER A 714 -10.34 -5.60 -32.37
CA SER A 714 -9.98 -5.80 -30.96
C SER A 714 -8.54 -5.34 -30.66
N ILE A 715 -7.56 -5.75 -31.48
CA ILE A 715 -6.16 -5.35 -31.34
C ILE A 715 -6.02 -3.82 -31.46
N SER A 716 -6.73 -3.19 -32.40
CA SER A 716 -6.72 -1.72 -32.55
C SER A 716 -7.23 -1.03 -31.28
N HIS A 717 -8.38 -1.46 -30.74
CA HIS A 717 -8.94 -0.86 -29.52
C HIS A 717 -8.05 -1.08 -28.30
N PHE A 718 -7.39 -2.24 -28.18
CA PHE A 718 -6.44 -2.47 -27.09
C PHE A 718 -5.19 -1.60 -27.20
N ARG A 719 -4.68 -1.35 -28.42
CA ARG A 719 -3.56 -0.41 -28.64
C ARG A 719 -3.96 1.02 -28.27
N ASP A 720 -5.14 1.46 -28.67
CA ASP A 720 -5.68 2.78 -28.29
C ASP A 720 -5.86 2.90 -26.77
N ALA A 721 -6.42 1.88 -26.13
CA ALA A 721 -6.57 1.84 -24.68
C ALA A 721 -5.22 1.88 -23.96
N LEU A 722 -4.21 1.16 -24.48
CA LEU A 722 -2.87 1.13 -23.92
C LEU A 722 -2.16 2.49 -24.09
N ALA A 723 -2.40 3.21 -25.18
CA ALA A 723 -1.88 4.56 -25.42
C ALA A 723 -2.49 5.59 -24.45
N LEU A 724 -3.74 5.41 -24.05
CA LEU A 724 -4.42 6.26 -23.04
C LEU A 724 -4.05 5.92 -21.60
N ARG A 725 -3.35 4.80 -21.36
CA ARG A 725 -2.98 4.32 -20.03
C ARG A 725 -1.47 4.43 -19.84
N PRO A 726 -0.95 5.56 -19.30
CA PRO A 726 0.48 5.71 -19.01
C PRO A 726 0.96 4.60 -18.07
N THR A 727 2.28 4.43 -17.93
CA THR A 727 2.90 3.36 -17.13
C THR A 727 2.41 3.31 -15.67
N SER A 728 2.02 4.45 -15.09
CA SER A 728 1.43 4.56 -13.74
C SER A 728 -0.07 4.23 -13.65
N HIS A 729 -0.76 4.04 -14.78
CA HIS A 729 -2.20 3.83 -14.77
C HIS A 729 -2.55 2.41 -14.23
N PRO A 730 -3.41 2.28 -13.21
CA PRO A 730 -3.69 1.00 -12.54
C PRO A 730 -4.26 -0.07 -13.47
N GLY A 731 -5.00 0.34 -14.51
CA GLY A 731 -5.53 -0.55 -15.55
C GLY A 731 -4.57 -0.91 -16.68
N ARG A 732 -3.32 -0.41 -16.70
CA ARG A 732 -2.34 -0.70 -17.77
C ARG A 732 -1.97 -2.19 -17.84
N PRO A 733 -1.70 -2.91 -16.73
CA PRO A 733 -1.34 -4.33 -16.81
C PRO A 733 -2.43 -5.17 -17.48
N SER A 734 -3.71 -4.89 -17.17
CA SER A 734 -4.84 -5.56 -17.81
C SER A 734 -4.90 -5.28 -19.31
N SER A 735 -4.60 -4.05 -19.74
CA SER A 735 -4.50 -3.71 -21.17
C SER A 735 -3.37 -4.45 -21.88
N LEU A 736 -2.20 -4.57 -21.23
CA LEU A 736 -1.06 -5.32 -21.76
C LEU A 736 -1.39 -6.80 -21.92
N ILE A 737 -2.00 -7.42 -20.89
CA ILE A 737 -2.45 -8.82 -20.96
C ILE A 737 -3.47 -9.00 -22.08
N ASN A 738 -4.47 -8.12 -22.17
CA ASN A 738 -5.53 -8.27 -23.18
C ASN A 738 -5.01 -8.09 -24.60
N LEU A 739 -4.12 -7.13 -24.83
CA LEU A 739 -3.44 -6.93 -26.11
C LEU A 739 -2.56 -8.14 -26.46
N GLY A 740 -1.74 -8.60 -25.51
CA GLY A 740 -0.89 -9.78 -25.69
C GLY A 740 -1.70 -11.01 -26.05
N SER A 741 -2.82 -11.26 -25.36
CA SER A 741 -3.71 -12.38 -25.67
C SER A 741 -4.33 -12.28 -27.08
N ALA A 742 -4.75 -11.08 -27.51
CA ALA A 742 -5.30 -10.89 -28.86
C ALA A 742 -4.24 -11.11 -29.95
N LEU A 743 -2.99 -10.69 -29.70
CA LEU A 743 -1.85 -10.91 -30.60
C LEU A 743 -1.44 -12.39 -30.66
N LEU A 744 -1.51 -13.11 -29.53
CA LEU A 744 -1.28 -14.55 -29.48
C LEU A 744 -2.37 -15.31 -30.27
N SER A 745 -3.64 -14.93 -30.15
CA SER A 745 -4.73 -15.47 -30.98
C SER A 745 -4.50 -15.20 -32.47
N LEU A 746 -3.99 -14.01 -32.83
CA LEU A 746 -3.66 -13.67 -34.22
C LEU A 746 -2.57 -14.59 -34.76
N PHE A 747 -1.46 -14.75 -34.02
CA PHE A 747 -0.39 -15.68 -34.36
C PHE A 747 -0.92 -17.11 -34.55
N GLY A 748 -1.74 -17.60 -33.61
CA GLY A 748 -2.30 -18.94 -33.70
C GLY A 748 -3.17 -19.17 -34.96
N HIS A 749 -3.76 -18.11 -35.51
CA HIS A 749 -4.57 -18.19 -36.72
C HIS A 749 -3.75 -18.06 -38.03
N ASN A 750 -2.72 -17.20 -38.07
CA ASN A 750 -2.04 -16.86 -39.33
C ASN A 750 -0.51 -17.08 -39.33
N GLY A 751 0.07 -17.54 -38.22
CA GLY A 751 1.52 -17.74 -38.06
C GLY A 751 2.35 -16.45 -37.97
N ASP A 752 1.75 -15.29 -37.67
CA ASP A 752 2.47 -14.01 -37.58
C ASP A 752 3.44 -13.96 -36.39
N LEU A 753 4.71 -14.27 -36.67
CA LEU A 753 5.79 -14.27 -35.69
C LEU A 753 6.02 -12.89 -35.05
N ASN A 754 5.69 -11.79 -35.74
CA ASN A 754 5.82 -10.46 -35.12
C ASN A 754 4.75 -10.26 -34.05
N ALA A 755 3.51 -10.71 -34.31
CA ALA A 755 2.44 -10.69 -33.32
C ALA A 755 2.79 -11.56 -32.10
N LEU A 756 3.41 -12.73 -32.31
CA LEU A 756 3.89 -13.58 -31.23
C LEU A 756 4.96 -12.88 -30.37
N ASN A 757 5.99 -12.30 -30.99
CA ASN A 757 7.04 -11.57 -30.26
C ASN A 757 6.48 -10.35 -29.52
N GLU A 758 5.54 -9.61 -30.14
CA GLU A 758 4.84 -8.50 -29.50
C GLU A 758 4.02 -8.99 -28.28
N SER A 759 3.33 -10.14 -28.39
CA SER A 759 2.58 -10.72 -27.27
C SER A 759 3.47 -11.06 -26.07
N ILE A 760 4.63 -11.68 -26.31
CA ILE A 760 5.62 -12.03 -25.28
C ILE A 760 6.13 -10.76 -24.58
N SER A 761 6.43 -9.71 -25.36
CA SER A 761 6.83 -8.42 -24.81
C SER A 761 5.75 -7.82 -23.90
N HIS A 762 4.48 -7.83 -24.32
CA HIS A 762 3.38 -7.31 -23.50
C HIS A 762 3.15 -8.12 -22.23
N PHE A 763 3.24 -9.45 -22.26
CA PHE A 763 3.12 -10.26 -21.04
C PHE A 763 4.29 -10.05 -20.08
N ARG A 764 5.53 -9.93 -20.58
CA ARG A 764 6.69 -9.57 -19.75
C ARG A 764 6.53 -8.18 -19.13
N ASN A 765 6.09 -7.21 -19.92
CA ASN A 765 5.81 -5.85 -19.44
C ASN A 765 4.69 -5.84 -18.38
N ALA A 766 3.66 -6.69 -18.53
CA ALA A 766 2.62 -6.84 -17.53
C ALA A 766 3.18 -7.46 -16.23
N LEU A 767 4.00 -8.51 -16.31
CA LEU A 767 4.64 -9.13 -15.14
C LEU A 767 5.60 -8.20 -14.39
N ALA A 768 6.26 -7.30 -15.09
CA ALA A 768 7.16 -6.30 -14.50
C ALA A 768 6.44 -5.28 -13.61
N VAL A 769 5.12 -5.12 -13.77
CA VAL A 769 4.30 -4.15 -13.02
C VAL A 769 3.25 -4.81 -12.11
N LEU A 770 3.05 -6.13 -12.23
CA LEU A 770 2.03 -6.88 -11.49
C LEU A 770 2.58 -7.47 -10.18
N PRO A 771 2.00 -7.12 -9.01
CA PRO A 771 2.32 -7.74 -7.72
C PRO A 771 2.24 -9.27 -7.75
N ILE A 772 3.04 -9.95 -6.91
CA ILE A 772 3.05 -11.41 -6.74
C ILE A 772 1.65 -11.96 -6.45
N HIS A 773 0.86 -11.26 -5.64
CA HIS A 773 -0.50 -11.66 -5.25
C HIS A 773 -1.61 -11.03 -6.11
N HIS A 774 -1.27 -10.29 -7.17
CA HIS A 774 -2.29 -9.71 -8.04
C HIS A 774 -2.94 -10.79 -8.92
N PRO A 775 -4.29 -10.87 -8.99
CA PRO A 775 -4.99 -11.88 -9.80
C PRO A 775 -4.53 -11.92 -11.27
N GLY A 776 -4.26 -10.74 -11.85
CA GLY A 776 -3.73 -10.60 -13.21
C GLY A 776 -2.31 -11.17 -13.43
N ARG A 777 -1.49 -11.35 -12.37
CA ARG A 777 -0.15 -11.94 -12.49
C ARG A 777 -0.24 -13.40 -12.92
N VAL A 778 -1.13 -14.16 -12.31
CA VAL A 778 -1.33 -15.57 -12.64
C VAL A 778 -1.77 -15.74 -14.10
N THR A 779 -2.65 -14.85 -14.57
CA THR A 779 -3.06 -14.80 -15.98
C THR A 779 -1.90 -14.47 -16.90
N SER A 780 -1.06 -13.49 -16.56
CA SER A 780 0.09 -13.11 -17.37
C SER A 780 1.18 -14.19 -17.40
N LEU A 781 1.45 -14.87 -16.28
CA LEU A 781 2.39 -16.00 -16.20
C LEU A 781 1.91 -17.16 -17.08
N GLY A 782 0.62 -17.51 -16.98
CA GLY A 782 0.03 -18.56 -17.81
C GLY A 782 0.10 -18.23 -19.31
N ASN A 783 -0.26 -17.00 -19.68
CA ASN A 783 -0.24 -16.58 -21.08
C ASN A 783 1.19 -16.43 -21.63
N LEU A 784 2.14 -15.95 -20.82
CA LEU A 784 3.55 -15.90 -21.21
C LEU A 784 4.11 -17.31 -21.44
N GLY A 785 3.83 -18.24 -20.52
CA GLY A 785 4.26 -19.64 -20.68
C GLY A 785 3.72 -20.29 -21.96
N ASN A 786 2.45 -20.03 -22.29
CA ASN A 786 1.86 -20.48 -23.54
C ASN A 786 2.50 -19.82 -24.77
N ALA A 787 2.75 -18.50 -24.74
CA ALA A 787 3.42 -17.80 -25.84
C ALA A 787 4.87 -18.27 -26.05
N LEU A 788 5.61 -18.56 -24.98
CA LEU A 788 6.95 -19.12 -25.05
C LEU A 788 6.94 -20.56 -25.60
N ARG A 789 5.95 -21.39 -25.23
CA ARG A 789 5.75 -22.71 -25.85
C ARG A 789 5.50 -22.59 -27.35
N SER A 790 4.66 -21.65 -27.77
CA SER A 790 4.40 -21.37 -29.20
C SER A 790 5.66 -20.92 -29.92
N LEU A 791 6.47 -20.05 -29.31
CA LEU A 791 7.75 -19.61 -29.89
C LEU A 791 8.74 -20.76 -30.04
N TYR A 792 8.80 -21.64 -29.04
CA TYR A 792 9.55 -22.89 -29.11
C TYR A 792 9.10 -23.76 -30.29
N GLY A 793 7.78 -23.91 -30.52
CA GLY A 793 7.27 -24.64 -31.69
C GLY A 793 7.78 -24.08 -33.02
N CYS A 794 8.04 -22.78 -33.10
CA CYS A 794 8.57 -22.13 -34.30
C CYS A 794 10.09 -22.24 -34.48
N ASN A 795 10.87 -22.19 -33.38
CA ASN A 795 12.33 -22.05 -33.45
C ASN A 795 13.14 -23.22 -32.86
N GLY A 796 12.49 -24.12 -32.11
CA GLY A 796 13.11 -25.25 -31.43
C GLY A 796 14.01 -24.90 -30.23
N ASP A 797 13.96 -23.67 -29.70
CA ASP A 797 14.80 -23.24 -28.57
C ASP A 797 14.29 -23.78 -27.23
N LEU A 798 14.97 -24.80 -26.73
CA LEU A 798 14.66 -25.43 -25.45
C LEU A 798 14.77 -24.49 -24.25
N ASN A 799 15.61 -23.45 -24.31
CA ASN A 799 15.70 -22.48 -23.21
C ASN A 799 14.42 -21.66 -23.08
N THR A 800 13.86 -21.23 -24.22
CA THR A 800 12.54 -20.57 -24.28
C THR A 800 11.43 -21.47 -23.71
N LEU A 801 11.44 -22.77 -24.02
CA LEU A 801 10.46 -23.71 -23.47
C LEU A 801 10.61 -23.90 -21.96
N ASN A 802 11.85 -24.00 -21.46
CA ASN A 802 12.14 -24.12 -20.03
C ASN A 802 11.72 -22.86 -19.25
N GLU A 803 11.93 -21.67 -19.80
CA GLU A 803 11.38 -20.42 -19.27
C GLU A 803 9.84 -20.49 -19.17
N GLY A 804 9.18 -20.96 -20.24
CA GLY A 804 7.73 -21.13 -20.26
C GLY A 804 7.21 -22.11 -19.21
N ILE A 805 7.88 -23.26 -19.02
CA ILE A 805 7.56 -24.24 -17.98
C ILE A 805 7.72 -23.64 -16.58
N SER A 806 8.78 -22.86 -16.34
CA SER A 806 8.99 -22.18 -15.06
C SER A 806 7.83 -21.24 -14.73
N HIS A 807 7.41 -20.41 -15.68
CA HIS A 807 6.27 -19.50 -15.48
C HIS A 807 4.94 -20.23 -15.28
N LEU A 808 4.74 -21.36 -15.96
CA LEU A 808 3.55 -22.20 -15.77
C LEU A 808 3.51 -22.87 -14.39
N ARG A 809 4.67 -23.28 -13.86
CA ARG A 809 4.80 -23.78 -12.48
C ARG A 809 4.48 -22.69 -11.46
N ASP A 810 4.98 -21.47 -11.67
CA ASP A 810 4.65 -20.32 -10.82
C ASP A 810 3.14 -20.01 -10.86
N ALA A 811 2.53 -20.04 -12.04
CA ALA A 811 1.08 -19.83 -12.20
C ALA A 811 0.25 -20.92 -11.51
N LEU A 812 0.72 -22.17 -11.47
CA LEU A 812 0.06 -23.27 -10.77
C LEU A 812 0.22 -23.16 -9.24
N ALA A 813 1.40 -22.74 -8.76
CA ALA A 813 1.67 -22.53 -7.34
C ALA A 813 0.77 -21.44 -6.73
N LEU A 814 0.44 -20.40 -7.51
CA LEU A 814 -0.47 -19.33 -7.12
C LEU A 814 -1.96 -19.73 -7.14
N ARG A 815 -2.32 -20.96 -7.53
CA ARG A 815 -3.69 -21.49 -7.53
C ARG A 815 -3.76 -22.83 -6.79
N PRO A 816 -3.62 -22.85 -5.45
CA PRO A 816 -3.71 -24.10 -4.67
C PRO A 816 -5.10 -24.74 -4.78
N ALA A 817 -5.21 -26.05 -4.64
CA ALA A 817 -6.52 -26.71 -4.58
C ALA A 817 -7.30 -26.24 -3.34
N PRO A 818 -8.62 -25.91 -3.43
CA PRO A 818 -9.54 -26.13 -4.55
C PRO A 818 -9.84 -24.86 -5.40
N HIS A 819 -8.82 -24.11 -5.85
CA HIS A 819 -9.04 -22.89 -6.63
C HIS A 819 -9.78 -23.16 -7.98
N PRO A 820 -10.85 -22.41 -8.32
CA PRO A 820 -11.70 -22.66 -9.50
C PRO A 820 -10.95 -22.68 -10.84
N SER A 821 -9.95 -21.81 -11.01
CA SER A 821 -9.12 -21.72 -12.24
C SER A 821 -7.86 -22.60 -12.23
N ARG A 822 -7.67 -23.47 -11.22
CA ARG A 822 -6.53 -24.39 -11.15
C ARG A 822 -6.47 -25.36 -12.34
N PRO A 823 -7.59 -25.93 -12.83
CA PRO A 823 -7.58 -26.83 -13.99
C PRO A 823 -6.94 -26.24 -15.25
N LEU A 824 -7.08 -24.93 -15.47
CA LEU A 824 -6.44 -24.25 -16.60
C LEU A 824 -4.90 -24.25 -16.47
N SER A 825 -4.37 -23.97 -15.28
CA SER A 825 -2.93 -23.99 -15.03
C SER A 825 -2.35 -25.41 -15.17
N LEU A 826 -3.10 -26.42 -14.71
CA LEU A 826 -2.73 -27.84 -14.87
C LEU A 826 -2.67 -28.23 -16.36
N ASP A 827 -3.66 -27.83 -17.16
CA ASP A 827 -3.69 -28.11 -18.60
C ASP A 827 -2.50 -27.47 -19.34
N ASN A 828 -2.26 -26.17 -19.12
CA ASN A 828 -1.18 -25.44 -19.77
C ASN A 828 0.20 -26.01 -19.43
N LEU A 829 0.46 -26.32 -18.13
CA LEU A 829 1.72 -26.92 -17.70
C LEU A 829 1.90 -28.32 -18.29
N ALA A 830 0.87 -29.16 -18.27
CA ALA A 830 0.95 -30.50 -18.86
C ALA A 830 1.26 -30.47 -20.37
N ARG A 831 0.73 -29.48 -21.10
CA ARG A 831 1.05 -29.28 -22.54
C ARG A 831 2.51 -28.89 -22.74
N ALA A 832 3.04 -27.95 -21.94
CA ALA A 832 4.43 -27.52 -22.06
C ALA A 832 5.41 -28.66 -21.71
N LEU A 833 5.09 -29.47 -20.69
CA LEU A 833 5.86 -30.66 -20.33
C LEU A 833 5.83 -31.72 -21.45
N LEU A 834 4.68 -31.94 -22.11
CA LEU A 834 4.62 -32.83 -23.27
C LEU A 834 5.55 -32.34 -24.41
N SER A 835 5.50 -31.07 -24.78
CA SER A 835 6.39 -30.50 -25.81
C SER A 835 7.88 -30.63 -25.44
N HIS A 836 8.21 -30.60 -24.14
CA HIS A 836 9.57 -30.81 -23.65
C HIS A 836 9.98 -32.29 -23.75
N HIS A 837 9.07 -33.21 -23.42
CA HIS A 837 9.27 -34.65 -23.55
C HIS A 837 9.49 -35.06 -25.02
N GLU A 838 8.64 -34.62 -25.94
CA GLU A 838 8.73 -34.97 -27.37
C GLU A 838 10.10 -34.66 -27.99
N ARG A 839 10.81 -33.68 -27.41
CA ARG A 839 12.13 -33.27 -27.89
C ARG A 839 13.30 -33.94 -27.19
N ASN A 840 13.23 -34.08 -25.86
CA ASN A 840 14.34 -34.55 -25.03
C ASN A 840 14.22 -36.02 -24.64
N GLY A 841 13.07 -36.66 -24.87
CA GLY A 841 12.78 -38.03 -24.47
C GLY A 841 12.74 -38.24 -22.96
N ASP A 842 12.67 -37.16 -22.17
CA ASP A 842 12.73 -37.22 -20.71
C ASP A 842 11.43 -37.82 -20.14
N ILE A 843 11.55 -39.03 -19.59
CA ILE A 843 10.44 -39.77 -19.01
C ILE A 843 9.93 -39.10 -17.74
N GLU A 844 10.78 -38.43 -16.96
CA GLU A 844 10.36 -37.76 -15.72
C GLU A 844 9.40 -36.60 -15.99
N THR A 845 9.68 -35.83 -17.05
CA THR A 845 8.79 -34.78 -17.58
C THR A 845 7.44 -35.36 -18.03
N LEU A 846 7.43 -36.51 -18.72
CA LEU A 846 6.20 -37.18 -19.15
C LEU A 846 5.37 -37.68 -17.96
N ASP A 847 6.03 -38.25 -16.94
CA ASP A 847 5.39 -38.69 -15.71
C ASP A 847 4.78 -37.51 -14.94
N GLU A 848 5.43 -36.34 -14.94
CA GLU A 848 4.85 -35.11 -14.38
C GLU A 848 3.59 -34.69 -15.14
N ALA A 849 3.62 -34.68 -16.47
CA ALA A 849 2.45 -34.34 -17.29
C ALA A 849 1.26 -35.28 -17.01
N ILE A 850 1.50 -36.59 -16.89
CA ILE A 850 0.48 -37.59 -16.55
C ILE A 850 -0.09 -37.33 -15.15
N ARG A 851 0.76 -37.05 -14.15
CA ARG A 851 0.30 -36.71 -12.78
C ARG A 851 -0.64 -35.50 -12.77
N LEU A 852 -0.27 -34.42 -13.47
CA LEU A 852 -1.09 -33.20 -13.56
C LEU A 852 -2.42 -33.46 -14.26
N ARG A 853 -2.43 -34.31 -15.30
CA ARG A 853 -3.66 -34.72 -16.01
C ARG A 853 -4.57 -35.60 -15.17
N ARG A 854 -4.01 -36.51 -14.35
CA ARG A 854 -4.78 -37.30 -13.37
C ARG A 854 -5.43 -36.38 -12.33
N GLU A 855 -4.69 -35.41 -11.80
CA GLU A 855 -5.26 -34.40 -10.88
C GLU A 855 -6.42 -33.64 -11.55
N LEU A 856 -6.26 -33.25 -12.80
CA LEU A 856 -7.28 -32.55 -13.56
C LEU A 856 -8.55 -33.41 -13.73
N LEU A 857 -8.44 -34.71 -14.00
CA LEU A 857 -9.58 -35.62 -14.06
C LEU A 857 -10.32 -35.78 -12.72
N VAL A 858 -9.61 -35.68 -11.59
CA VAL A 858 -10.23 -35.66 -10.26
C VAL A 858 -11.06 -34.37 -10.07
N LEU A 859 -10.57 -33.23 -10.57
CA LEU A 859 -11.27 -31.95 -10.53
C LEU A 859 -12.43 -31.85 -11.54
N ARG A 860 -12.59 -32.85 -12.42
CA ARG A 860 -13.56 -32.88 -13.53
C ARG A 860 -14.27 -34.24 -13.55
N PRO A 861 -15.17 -34.55 -12.61
CA PRO A 861 -15.79 -35.87 -12.47
C PRO A 861 -16.67 -36.24 -13.68
N PRO A 862 -17.03 -37.53 -13.86
CA PRO A 862 -17.98 -37.98 -14.87
C PRO A 862 -19.26 -37.12 -14.90
N GLY A 863 -19.67 -36.68 -16.09
CA GLY A 863 -20.74 -35.72 -16.34
C GLY A 863 -20.29 -34.26 -16.54
N HIS A 864 -19.01 -33.92 -16.30
CA HIS A 864 -18.51 -32.56 -16.53
C HIS A 864 -18.33 -32.27 -18.03
N ARG A 865 -18.87 -31.15 -18.53
CA ARG A 865 -18.88 -30.72 -19.95
C ARG A 865 -17.53 -30.71 -20.69
N TYR A 866 -16.42 -30.73 -19.96
CA TYR A 866 -15.05 -30.70 -20.51
C TYR A 866 -14.24 -31.97 -20.20
N ARG A 867 -14.83 -32.98 -19.57
CA ARG A 867 -14.11 -34.19 -19.16
C ARG A 867 -13.62 -35.00 -20.36
N VAL A 868 -14.45 -35.16 -21.38
CA VAL A 868 -14.15 -35.95 -22.59
C VAL A 868 -12.83 -35.52 -23.25
N GLY A 869 -12.59 -34.21 -23.40
CA GLY A 869 -11.36 -33.68 -23.97
C GLY A 869 -10.13 -34.05 -23.14
N HIS A 870 -10.23 -33.94 -21.81
CA HIS A 870 -9.13 -34.29 -20.91
C HIS A 870 -8.87 -35.80 -20.84
N VAL A 871 -9.91 -36.63 -20.94
CA VAL A 871 -9.80 -38.10 -21.04
C VAL A 871 -9.01 -38.50 -22.28
N LYS A 872 -9.33 -37.92 -23.44
CA LYS A 872 -8.57 -38.14 -24.70
C LYS A 872 -7.10 -37.75 -24.54
N ARG A 873 -6.82 -36.59 -23.93
CA ARG A 873 -5.45 -36.08 -23.74
C ARG A 873 -4.62 -36.94 -22.79
N ILE A 874 -5.19 -37.46 -21.69
CA ILE A 874 -4.43 -38.36 -20.79
C ILE A 874 -4.21 -39.73 -21.42
N ALA A 875 -5.18 -40.27 -22.17
CA ALA A 875 -5.04 -41.55 -22.86
C ALA A 875 -3.86 -41.50 -23.83
N ALA A 876 -3.72 -40.42 -24.60
CA ALA A 876 -2.58 -40.20 -25.49
C ALA A 876 -1.23 -40.19 -24.74
N LEU A 877 -1.14 -39.54 -23.58
CA LEU A 877 0.11 -39.54 -22.78
C LEU A 877 0.46 -40.94 -22.24
N LEU A 878 -0.54 -41.69 -21.80
CA LEU A 878 -0.37 -43.06 -21.31
C LEU A 878 0.04 -44.02 -22.44
N GLU A 879 -0.49 -43.85 -23.65
CA GLU A 879 -0.06 -44.60 -24.83
C GLU A 879 1.41 -44.29 -25.20
N ILE A 880 1.83 -43.02 -25.13
CA ILE A 880 3.22 -42.61 -25.33
C ILE A 880 4.12 -43.27 -24.28
N ARG A 881 3.73 -43.22 -23.00
CA ARG A 881 4.52 -43.85 -21.93
C ARG A 881 4.57 -45.37 -22.07
N PHE A 882 3.46 -46.02 -22.37
CA PHE A 882 3.40 -47.45 -22.64
C PHE A 882 4.33 -47.85 -23.78
N ALA A 883 4.37 -47.08 -24.88
CA ALA A 883 5.26 -47.35 -26.00
C ALA A 883 6.76 -47.24 -25.63
N LEU A 884 7.10 -46.39 -24.64
CA LEU A 884 8.49 -46.17 -24.20
C LEU A 884 8.98 -47.20 -23.19
N ILE A 885 8.15 -47.59 -22.21
CA ILE A 885 8.59 -48.43 -21.07
C ILE A 885 7.84 -49.76 -20.93
N GLY A 886 6.75 -49.98 -21.66
CA GLY A 886 5.97 -51.22 -21.63
C GLY A 886 5.23 -51.48 -20.31
N ASP A 887 4.84 -50.43 -19.58
CA ASP A 887 4.10 -50.54 -18.31
C ASP A 887 2.65 -50.98 -18.57
N GLU A 888 2.33 -52.25 -18.29
CA GLU A 888 0.99 -52.80 -18.54
C GLU A 888 -0.12 -52.06 -17.77
N ALA A 889 0.20 -51.37 -16.68
CA ALA A 889 -0.76 -50.52 -15.96
C ALA A 889 -1.27 -49.34 -16.82
N ASP A 890 -0.43 -48.78 -17.70
CA ASP A 890 -0.84 -47.73 -18.63
C ASP A 890 -1.86 -48.26 -19.63
N ARG A 891 -1.65 -49.48 -20.12
CA ARG A 891 -2.57 -50.14 -21.07
C ARG A 891 -3.93 -50.44 -20.44
N GLU A 892 -3.94 -50.87 -19.18
CA GLU A 892 -5.18 -51.08 -18.43
C GLU A 892 -5.95 -49.77 -18.20
N GLU A 893 -5.24 -48.68 -17.86
CA GLU A 893 -5.84 -47.35 -17.67
C GLU A 893 -6.38 -46.78 -18.99
N VAL A 894 -5.65 -46.89 -20.10
CA VAL A 894 -6.12 -46.49 -21.43
C VAL A 894 -7.39 -47.25 -21.82
N GLN A 895 -7.48 -48.56 -21.58
CA GLN A 895 -8.70 -49.33 -21.84
C GLN A 895 -9.88 -48.89 -20.96
N ALA A 896 -9.64 -48.48 -19.72
CA ALA A 896 -10.69 -47.95 -18.84
C ALA A 896 -11.19 -46.59 -19.32
N LEU A 897 -10.28 -45.69 -19.72
CA LEU A 897 -10.60 -44.38 -20.27
C LEU A 897 -11.33 -44.47 -21.62
N GLN A 898 -10.95 -45.43 -22.48
CA GLN A 898 -11.64 -45.67 -23.76
C GLN A 898 -13.08 -46.18 -23.54
N ARG A 899 -13.30 -47.07 -22.58
CA ARG A 899 -14.66 -47.49 -22.19
C ARG A 899 -15.51 -46.31 -21.71
N GLU A 900 -14.92 -45.38 -20.96
CA GLU A 900 -15.60 -44.14 -20.56
C GLU A 900 -16.02 -43.32 -21.80
N LEU A 901 -15.13 -43.15 -22.79
CA LEU A 901 -15.44 -42.43 -24.03
C LEU A 901 -16.57 -43.10 -24.83
N ASP A 902 -16.54 -44.44 -24.95
CA ASP A 902 -17.57 -45.21 -25.68
C ASP A 902 -18.94 -45.11 -24.97
N GLU A 903 -18.97 -45.04 -23.63
CA GLU A 903 -20.17 -44.78 -22.84
C GLU A 903 -20.74 -43.37 -23.08
N TYR A 904 -19.88 -42.35 -23.23
CA TYR A 904 -20.33 -41.01 -23.62
C TYR A 904 -20.91 -40.99 -25.05
N GLU A 905 -20.27 -41.64 -26.01
CA GLU A 905 -20.73 -41.68 -27.41
C GLU A 905 -22.07 -42.41 -27.56
N SER A 906 -22.27 -43.49 -26.78
CA SER A 906 -23.53 -44.26 -26.78
C SER A 906 -24.69 -43.58 -26.03
N SER A 907 -24.40 -42.63 -25.13
CA SER A 907 -25.42 -41.88 -24.39
C SER A 907 -26.17 -40.80 -25.21
N GLY A 908 -25.76 -40.55 -26.46
CA GLY A 908 -26.43 -39.60 -27.36
C GLY A 908 -26.17 -38.12 -27.07
N GLU A 909 -25.21 -37.79 -26.18
CA GLU A 909 -24.75 -36.41 -25.95
C GLU A 909 -23.86 -35.87 -27.09
N SER A 910 -23.59 -36.67 -28.12
CA SER A 910 -22.79 -36.35 -29.31
C SER A 910 -23.32 -35.18 -30.16
N GLY A 911 -24.53 -34.68 -29.89
CA GLY A 911 -25.14 -33.53 -30.57
C GLY A 911 -24.75 -32.15 -30.03
N LYS A 912 -23.99 -32.07 -28.93
CA LYS A 912 -23.41 -30.82 -28.44
C LYS A 912 -21.88 -30.89 -28.44
N ASP A 913 -21.32 -31.22 -29.60
CA ASP A 913 -20.08 -30.55 -29.99
C ASP A 913 -20.43 -29.09 -30.31
N ASP A 914 -20.91 -28.35 -29.29
CA ASP A 914 -20.91 -26.90 -29.31
C ASP A 914 -19.44 -26.57 -29.42
N GLY A 915 -19.00 -26.12 -30.60
CA GLY A 915 -17.61 -25.79 -30.95
C GLY A 915 -17.01 -24.68 -30.09
N VAL A 916 -17.14 -24.77 -28.77
CA VAL A 916 -16.35 -24.10 -27.76
C VAL A 916 -15.02 -24.80 -27.85
N ARG A 917 -14.15 -24.25 -28.69
CA ARG A 917 -12.74 -24.18 -28.36
C ARG A 917 -12.66 -23.81 -26.87
N GLU A 918 -12.42 -24.77 -25.97
CA GLU A 918 -11.74 -24.49 -24.70
C GLU A 918 -10.63 -23.52 -25.05
N GLU A 919 -10.47 -22.35 -24.40
CA GLU A 919 -9.40 -21.36 -24.62
C GLU A 919 -8.20 -21.87 -25.44
N ASP A 920 -8.43 -22.11 -26.73
CA ASP A 920 -7.52 -22.80 -27.63
C ASP A 920 -6.87 -21.62 -28.29
N SER A 921 -5.97 -21.03 -27.51
CA SER A 921 -4.83 -20.35 -28.10
C SER A 921 -4.09 -21.40 -28.93
N ASN A 922 -4.50 -21.45 -30.19
CA ASN A 922 -3.92 -22.19 -31.30
C ASN A 922 -2.40 -22.03 -31.28
N ALA A 923 -1.70 -23.16 -31.27
CA ALA A 923 -0.38 -23.33 -31.87
C ALA A 923 -0.14 -24.84 -31.98
N ASP A 924 -0.94 -25.53 -32.79
CA ASP A 924 -0.61 -26.85 -33.33
C ASP A 924 -1.22 -26.94 -34.73
N GLY A 925 -0.36 -26.69 -35.72
CA GLY A 925 -0.75 -26.56 -37.12
C GLY A 925 0.46 -26.29 -38.01
N LEU A 926 1.52 -27.11 -37.88
CA LEU A 926 2.37 -27.67 -38.94
C LEU A 926 3.52 -28.48 -38.35
#